data_AF-A0A803LCG6-F1
#
_entry.id   AF-A0A803LCG6-F1
#
_cell.length_a   1.000
_cell.length_b   1.000
_cell.length_c   1.000
_cell.angle_alpha   90.00
_cell.angle_beta   90.00
_cell.angle_gamma   90.00
#
_symmetry.space_group_name_H-M   'P 1'
#
loop_
_entity.id
_entity.type
_entity.pdbx_description
1 polymer ?
#
loop_
_entity_poly.entity_id
_entity_poly.type
_entity_poly.pdbx_seq_one_letter_code
_entity_poly.pdbx_strand_id
1 'polypeptide(L)'
;MEKREDRVALRLCEKRMCVMSKNESVDRISWLPEHVLHVILDKLDPLKDVGRSSVLSKTWKSHLSLLYAVIEDDDVMNLTHSCPAIETLEFDHCTFWINTLELSVFPRLKKATFLDRYDYLIDTVLDHTGLESFTYKAGARCVFAAAVYASIKELTLSYDCTISALNLFVDLTDTFPFLEEADLTLRLQYVDGGDTFKTFRAANHHLSKLSISIPNAVQVEEINISCPNLEWFKFHGCGLKQICINCPSLRQFHYVGNEIPVLPLLNASPTGMEDIYFQLGKIYDFSNLWFIQMRGLIEQMARVGRVFRLSLDYDVKMQYGPIEAIQQPNVHLEIKFEELMNPAALVDGLIWSTRPTTITIYSFHQHDIVKITGPGDLIGGGGESVHFNEAGFGFIINDNNYLLQDQVIGHSVSRVGNLEAPICEKGDQSYSDNTRRRKHDNEENGDQRKNKNITPCNDEVIEQIEQYGDVILCPEGRTQVNLTGAYDMLKQIREHSPPYGDFLQRVAHYLANGLEARLEGKELKLTHANEEVSPSEVLKANRIYVASVPFQIMSYYTMNKTIARLVEEAPSIHIVDFGIYYGLQWPCIIQNLSKRPNGPPRIRITGIDFPQRGFRPAERVEETGRCLAKYCEKYNVPFEYYPIAKKWEDVQLEELKIERNEPLVVNCLYRAHLLFDESVEENSPRDTFLKLVRKINPDIFMHAVVNSTSSVPFFLNRFKEVMFHYSALFDIFESTMSKEDNERLLLESKLYGPQALNVIACEGMERVERPESYKQWQVRTQRAGFEQVGLDRELLRRARAMVKRSFREEFSYDVDGNWVVQGWKGRILYAISCWKPT
;
A
#
# COMPACT_ATOMS: atom_id res chain seq x y z
N MET A 1 28.42 -19.95 -11.23
CA MET A 1 29.20 -21.15 -10.79
C MET A 1 28.73 -21.60 -9.40
N GLU A 2 28.06 -20.71 -8.66
CA GLU A 2 27.60 -20.85 -7.27
C GLU A 2 26.76 -22.10 -6.99
N LYS A 3 25.80 -22.46 -7.86
CA LYS A 3 24.89 -23.62 -7.67
C LYS A 3 25.58 -24.98 -7.45
N ARG A 4 26.91 -25.07 -7.63
CA ARG A 4 27.71 -26.26 -7.36
C ARG A 4 28.37 -26.26 -5.97
N GLU A 5 28.59 -25.10 -5.36
CA GLU A 5 29.19 -24.95 -4.04
C GLU A 5 28.14 -25.16 -2.93
N ASP A 6 26.93 -24.63 -3.09
CA ASP A 6 25.80 -24.85 -2.15
C ASP A 6 25.49 -26.34 -1.93
N ARG A 7 25.52 -27.13 -3.01
CA ARG A 7 25.29 -28.59 -2.94
C ARG A 7 26.45 -29.36 -2.33
N VAL A 8 27.66 -28.78 -2.30
CA VAL A 8 28.82 -29.35 -1.61
C VAL A 8 28.76 -29.00 -0.12
N ALA A 9 28.34 -27.78 0.24
CA ALA A 9 28.09 -27.36 1.61
C ALA A 9 27.00 -28.22 2.29
N LEU A 10 25.84 -28.41 1.65
CA LEU A 10 24.77 -29.27 2.19
C LEU A 10 25.25 -30.72 2.44
N ARG A 11 25.95 -31.32 1.47
CA ARG A 11 26.46 -32.70 1.58
C ARG A 11 27.58 -32.85 2.63
N LEU A 12 28.32 -31.78 2.92
CA LEU A 12 29.30 -31.74 4.01
C LEU A 12 28.61 -31.66 5.38
N CYS A 13 27.49 -30.95 5.50
CA CYS A 13 26.64 -30.95 6.69
C CYS A 13 26.01 -32.33 6.95
N GLU A 14 25.35 -32.92 5.94
CA GLU A 14 24.73 -34.25 6.04
C GLU A 14 25.74 -35.33 6.47
N LYS A 15 26.93 -35.36 5.84
CA LYS A 15 27.97 -36.35 6.20
C LYS A 15 28.60 -36.14 7.58
N ARG A 16 28.60 -34.92 8.13
CA ARG A 16 29.11 -34.65 9.50
C ARG A 16 28.07 -34.92 10.60
N MET A 17 26.78 -35.03 10.27
CA MET A 17 25.75 -35.42 11.23
C MET A 17 25.65 -36.93 11.46
N CYS A 18 26.07 -37.77 10.50
CA CYS A 18 25.88 -39.22 10.56
C CYS A 18 26.96 -39.99 11.34
N VAL A 19 27.94 -39.32 11.95
CA VAL A 19 28.94 -39.94 12.83
C VAL A 19 29.15 -39.08 14.07
N MET A 20 28.67 -39.55 15.23
CA MET A 20 29.37 -39.62 16.52
C MET A 20 28.39 -39.89 17.68
N SER A 21 28.92 -40.44 18.78
CA SER A 21 28.18 -41.15 19.83
C SER A 21 27.69 -40.28 21.00
N LYS A 22 26.69 -40.82 21.72
CA LYS A 22 26.31 -40.52 23.12
C LYS A 22 27.31 -39.68 23.94
N ASN A 23 27.07 -38.38 24.04
CA ASN A 23 26.97 -37.57 25.28
C ASN A 23 26.95 -36.08 24.93
N GLU A 24 26.30 -35.29 25.80
CA GLU A 24 26.16 -33.83 25.75
C GLU A 24 25.42 -33.24 24.52
N SER A 25 24.26 -32.63 24.79
CA SER A 25 23.49 -31.88 23.78
C SER A 25 24.15 -30.53 23.50
N VAL A 26 25.13 -30.53 22.58
CA VAL A 26 25.76 -29.29 22.10
C VAL A 26 24.72 -28.49 21.30
N ASP A 27 24.35 -27.32 21.81
CA ASP A 27 23.56 -26.32 21.06
C ASP A 27 24.40 -25.77 19.91
N ARG A 28 24.29 -26.42 18.75
CA ARG A 28 24.94 -26.04 17.49
C ARG A 28 24.10 -25.08 16.65
N ILE A 29 22.84 -24.83 17.02
CA ILE A 29 21.95 -23.91 16.30
C ILE A 29 22.35 -22.47 16.62
N SER A 30 22.67 -22.17 17.87
CA SER A 30 23.23 -20.87 18.30
C SER A 30 24.62 -20.55 17.74
N TRP A 31 25.21 -21.42 16.91
CA TRP A 31 26.50 -21.22 16.24
C TRP A 31 26.35 -20.88 14.75
N LEU A 32 25.12 -20.90 14.23
CA LEU A 32 24.83 -20.47 12.85
C LEU A 32 24.75 -18.93 12.78
N PRO A 33 25.23 -18.31 11.69
CA PRO A 33 25.05 -16.87 11.49
C PRO A 33 23.56 -16.49 11.46
N GLU A 34 23.24 -15.33 12.01
CA GLU A 34 21.87 -14.81 12.18
C GLU A 34 21.04 -14.88 10.88
N HIS A 35 21.58 -14.38 9.76
CA HIS A 35 20.93 -14.45 8.45
C HIS A 35 20.63 -15.88 7.97
N VAL A 36 21.44 -16.88 8.34
CA VAL A 36 21.19 -18.30 8.02
C VAL A 36 20.03 -18.83 8.86
N LEU A 37 19.93 -18.41 10.13
CA LEU A 37 18.81 -18.77 11.00
C LEU A 37 17.51 -18.13 10.53
N HIS A 38 17.51 -16.85 10.14
CA HIS A 38 16.35 -16.21 9.52
C HIS A 38 15.89 -16.96 8.26
N VAL A 39 16.82 -17.37 7.38
CA VAL A 39 16.47 -18.17 6.19
C VAL A 39 15.94 -19.56 6.57
N ILE A 40 16.40 -20.18 7.65
CA ILE A 40 15.84 -21.45 8.15
C ILE A 40 14.42 -21.24 8.69
N LEU A 41 14.14 -20.12 9.37
CA LEU A 41 12.86 -19.85 10.03
C LEU A 41 11.79 -19.29 9.09
N ASP A 42 12.19 -18.50 8.08
CA ASP A 42 11.40 -18.19 6.86
C ASP A 42 11.05 -19.45 6.02
N LYS A 43 11.62 -20.60 6.39
CA LYS A 43 11.28 -21.93 5.83
C LYS A 43 10.61 -22.85 6.86
N LEU A 44 10.43 -22.41 8.10
CA LEU A 44 9.69 -23.11 9.15
C LEU A 44 8.30 -22.50 9.27
N ASP A 45 7.34 -23.19 8.67
CA ASP A 45 5.92 -22.83 8.70
C ASP A 45 5.18 -24.06 9.25
N PRO A 46 4.51 -24.00 10.43
CA PRO A 46 3.87 -22.83 11.05
C PRO A 46 4.73 -22.10 12.10
N LEU A 47 4.22 -20.95 12.58
CA LEU A 47 4.69 -20.28 13.81
C LEU A 47 4.84 -21.24 15.02
N LYS A 48 4.05 -22.32 15.06
CA LYS A 48 4.17 -23.39 16.06
C LYS A 48 5.53 -24.09 16.03
N ASP A 49 6.09 -24.31 14.84
CA ASP A 49 7.39 -24.95 14.67
C ASP A 49 8.55 -23.94 14.72
N VAL A 50 8.30 -22.65 14.42
CA VAL A 50 9.17 -21.53 14.84
C VAL A 50 9.32 -21.52 16.36
N GLY A 51 8.21 -21.52 17.09
CA GLY A 51 8.16 -21.53 18.56
C GLY A 51 8.66 -22.81 19.23
N ARG A 52 8.73 -23.94 18.51
CA ARG A 52 9.38 -25.18 18.98
C ARG A 52 10.88 -25.20 18.66
N SER A 53 11.28 -24.65 17.52
CA SER A 53 12.69 -24.62 17.09
C SER A 53 13.50 -23.56 17.84
N SER A 54 12.87 -22.45 18.23
CA SER A 54 13.48 -21.43 19.11
C SER A 54 13.95 -22.00 20.45
N VAL A 55 13.24 -22.99 21.02
CA VAL A 55 13.61 -23.67 22.28
C VAL A 55 14.97 -24.40 22.17
N LEU A 56 15.37 -24.79 20.95
CA LEU A 56 16.63 -25.49 20.67
C LEU A 56 17.86 -24.58 20.64
N SER A 57 17.68 -23.26 20.60
CA SER A 57 18.77 -22.27 20.67
C SER A 57 18.70 -21.44 21.95
N LYS A 58 19.85 -21.28 22.62
CA LYS A 58 19.97 -20.41 23.79
C LYS A 58 19.71 -18.93 23.48
N THR A 59 20.07 -18.45 22.29
CA THR A 59 19.89 -17.05 21.89
C THR A 59 18.42 -16.74 21.59
N TRP A 60 17.71 -17.68 20.96
CA TRP A 60 16.31 -17.52 20.53
C TRP A 60 15.30 -17.75 21.67
N LYS A 61 15.75 -18.23 22.83
CA LYS A 61 14.90 -18.25 24.04
C LYS A 61 14.50 -16.86 24.52
N SER A 62 15.31 -15.83 24.23
CA SER A 62 15.06 -14.45 24.66
C SER A 62 14.81 -13.47 23.51
N HIS A 63 15.00 -13.84 22.24
CA HIS A 63 14.83 -12.94 21.10
C HIS A 63 14.00 -13.61 19.99
N LEU A 64 12.96 -12.93 19.53
CA LEU A 64 12.07 -13.35 18.45
C LEU A 64 11.82 -12.18 17.50
N SER A 65 12.14 -12.36 16.21
CA SER A 65 11.83 -11.41 15.14
C SER A 65 11.05 -12.13 14.04
N LEU A 66 9.93 -11.54 13.62
CA LEU A 66 9.01 -12.08 12.61
C LEU A 66 8.85 -11.08 11.47
N LEU A 67 8.99 -11.56 10.24
CA LEU A 67 8.98 -10.77 9.02
C LEU A 67 7.88 -11.30 8.06
N TYR A 68 6.98 -10.44 7.60
CA TYR A 68 5.85 -10.79 6.71
C TYR A 68 4.90 -11.90 7.24
N ALA A 69 4.86 -12.13 8.55
CA ALA A 69 4.02 -13.18 9.14
C ALA A 69 2.54 -12.77 9.27
N VAL A 70 1.61 -13.71 9.09
CA VAL A 70 0.19 -13.51 9.47
C VAL A 70 -0.01 -14.04 10.89
N ILE A 71 -0.65 -13.26 11.76
CA ILE A 71 -0.77 -13.53 13.20
C ILE A 71 -2.24 -13.52 13.61
N GLU A 72 -2.76 -14.67 14.04
CA GLU A 72 -4.10 -14.84 14.62
C GLU A 72 -4.04 -14.93 16.16
N ASP A 73 -5.19 -14.88 16.85
CA ASP A 73 -5.28 -14.89 18.33
C ASP A 73 -4.54 -16.10 18.94
N ASP A 74 -4.67 -17.26 18.31
CA ASP A 74 -4.00 -18.49 18.75
C ASP A 74 -2.49 -18.44 18.58
N ASP A 75 -1.96 -17.68 17.62
CA ASP A 75 -0.51 -17.61 17.36
C ASP A 75 0.20 -16.86 18.49
N VAL A 76 -0.41 -15.78 19.00
CA VAL A 76 0.06 -15.06 20.20
C VAL A 76 0.09 -16.03 21.39
N MET A 77 -0.99 -16.77 21.64
CA MET A 77 -1.09 -17.74 22.73
C MET A 77 -0.14 -18.94 22.56
N ASN A 78 0.19 -19.33 21.32
CA ASN A 78 1.18 -20.38 21.06
C ASN A 78 2.61 -19.89 21.31
N LEU A 79 2.92 -18.64 20.93
CA LEU A 79 4.22 -18.01 21.17
C LEU A 79 4.51 -17.85 22.67
N THR A 80 3.53 -17.39 23.45
CA THR A 80 3.71 -17.19 24.91
C THR A 80 3.90 -18.50 25.67
N HIS A 81 3.14 -19.54 25.33
CA HIS A 81 3.31 -20.88 25.91
C HIS A 81 4.62 -21.58 25.49
N SER A 82 5.04 -21.42 24.22
CA SER A 82 6.24 -22.10 23.70
C SER A 82 7.53 -21.38 24.10
N CYS A 83 7.48 -20.05 24.17
CA CYS A 83 8.63 -19.17 24.38
C CYS A 83 8.42 -18.22 25.60
N PRO A 84 8.15 -18.72 26.82
CA PRO A 84 7.87 -17.89 28.01
C PRO A 84 9.09 -17.11 28.54
N ALA A 85 10.21 -17.16 27.82
CA ALA A 85 11.47 -16.49 28.18
C ALA A 85 11.84 -15.34 27.22
N ILE A 86 10.97 -14.99 26.25
CA ILE A 86 11.19 -13.87 25.32
C ILE A 86 11.43 -12.57 26.12
N GLU A 87 12.55 -11.93 25.83
CA GLU A 87 12.94 -10.60 26.32
C GLU A 87 12.89 -9.55 25.20
N THR A 88 13.02 -9.95 23.93
CA THR A 88 12.95 -9.06 22.75
C THR A 88 11.99 -9.64 21.71
N LEU A 89 11.01 -8.84 21.28
CA LEU A 89 10.01 -9.18 20.27
C LEU A 89 10.03 -8.16 19.14
N GLU A 90 10.03 -8.62 17.90
CA GLU A 90 10.00 -7.76 16.72
C GLU A 90 9.02 -8.30 15.68
N PHE A 91 8.19 -7.40 15.14
CA PHE A 91 7.30 -7.65 14.02
C PHE A 91 7.64 -6.65 12.92
N ASP A 92 7.89 -7.15 11.72
CA ASP A 92 8.28 -6.35 10.56
C ASP A 92 7.39 -6.72 9.37
N HIS A 93 6.62 -5.75 8.85
CA HIS A 93 5.65 -5.93 7.76
C HIS A 93 4.66 -7.11 7.92
N CYS A 94 4.34 -7.52 9.16
CA CYS A 94 3.39 -8.59 9.46
C CYS A 94 1.93 -8.18 9.19
N THR A 95 0.98 -9.13 9.29
CA THR A 95 -0.46 -8.85 9.20
C THR A 95 -1.18 -9.46 10.40
N PHE A 96 -1.92 -8.65 11.15
CA PHE A 96 -2.53 -9.06 12.42
C PHE A 96 -4.03 -9.25 12.25
N TRP A 97 -4.50 -10.49 12.38
CA TRP A 97 -5.93 -10.84 12.32
C TRP A 97 -6.56 -10.88 13.72
N ILE A 98 -6.06 -10.00 14.60
CA ILE A 98 -6.45 -9.86 16.00
C ILE A 98 -6.89 -8.43 16.25
N ASN A 99 -7.94 -8.22 17.06
CA ASN A 99 -8.38 -6.87 17.37
C ASN A 99 -7.44 -6.18 18.36
N THR A 100 -6.89 -6.92 19.32
CA THR A 100 -6.12 -6.37 20.43
C THR A 100 -4.90 -7.24 20.73
N LEU A 101 -3.73 -6.62 20.91
CA LEU A 101 -2.51 -7.29 21.37
C LEU A 101 -2.04 -6.68 22.70
N GLU A 102 -2.23 -7.40 23.80
CA GLU A 102 -1.64 -7.07 25.11
C GLU A 102 -0.20 -7.60 25.16
N LEU A 103 0.77 -6.80 25.62
CA LEU A 103 2.17 -7.25 25.73
C LEU A 103 2.46 -7.97 27.05
N SER A 104 1.63 -7.81 28.08
CA SER A 104 1.72 -8.51 29.37
C SER A 104 1.74 -10.03 29.24
N VAL A 105 1.20 -10.57 28.13
CA VAL A 105 1.21 -11.99 27.79
C VAL A 105 2.63 -12.58 27.63
N PHE A 106 3.65 -11.74 27.40
CA PHE A 106 5.06 -12.12 27.30
C PHE A 106 5.80 -11.77 28.62
N PRO A 107 5.87 -12.65 29.63
CA PRO A 107 6.15 -12.29 31.03
C PRO A 107 7.60 -11.89 31.35
N ARG A 108 8.48 -11.75 30.34
CA ARG A 108 9.88 -11.31 30.48
C ARG A 108 10.27 -10.22 29.48
N LEU A 109 9.30 -9.63 28.79
CA LEU A 109 9.54 -8.76 27.65
C LEU A 109 10.19 -7.43 28.08
N LYS A 110 11.39 -7.18 27.57
CA LYS A 110 12.16 -5.94 27.76
C LYS A 110 12.18 -5.06 26.52
N LYS A 111 12.11 -5.63 25.32
CA LYS A 111 12.11 -4.88 24.05
C LYS A 111 10.98 -5.34 23.13
N ALA A 112 10.26 -4.39 22.55
CA ALA A 112 9.22 -4.67 21.56
C ALA A 112 9.30 -3.69 20.38
N THR A 113 9.32 -4.23 19.15
CA THR A 113 9.47 -3.49 17.90
C THR A 113 8.34 -3.84 16.93
N PHE A 114 7.72 -2.83 16.32
CA PHE A 114 6.68 -2.96 15.30
C PHE A 114 6.99 -2.00 14.13
N LEU A 115 7.17 -2.53 12.92
CA LEU A 115 7.53 -1.81 11.69
C LEU A 115 6.54 -2.06 10.53
N ASP A 116 6.17 -0.96 9.85
CA ASP A 116 5.30 -0.84 8.66
C ASP A 116 3.80 -1.21 8.83
N ARG A 117 2.99 -0.98 7.80
CA ARG A 117 1.51 -1.03 7.86
C ARG A 117 0.95 -2.40 8.21
N TYR A 118 0.20 -2.44 9.30
CA TYR A 118 -0.56 -3.60 9.75
C TYR A 118 -2.03 -3.43 9.41
N ASP A 119 -2.52 -4.21 8.45
CA ASP A 119 -3.96 -4.31 8.23
C ASP A 119 -4.61 -5.06 9.40
N TYR A 120 -5.81 -4.60 9.79
CA TYR A 120 -6.76 -5.20 10.74
C TYR A 120 -6.43 -5.19 12.25
N LEU A 121 -5.21 -4.87 12.70
CA LEU A 121 -4.93 -4.61 14.12
C LEU A 121 -5.68 -3.35 14.57
N ILE A 122 -6.53 -3.44 15.60
CA ILE A 122 -7.24 -2.27 16.12
C ILE A 122 -6.39 -1.57 17.17
N ASP A 123 -6.07 -2.26 18.27
CA ASP A 123 -5.33 -1.69 19.41
C ASP A 123 -4.12 -2.57 19.80
N THR A 124 -2.91 -1.99 19.86
CA THR A 124 -1.79 -2.54 20.64
C THR A 124 -1.88 -1.98 22.05
N VAL A 125 -1.99 -2.84 23.06
CA VAL A 125 -2.09 -2.46 24.46
C VAL A 125 -0.74 -2.67 25.14
N LEU A 126 -0.12 -1.56 25.52
CA LEU A 126 1.17 -1.51 26.19
C LEU A 126 0.97 -1.55 27.71
N ASP A 127 0.95 -2.77 28.26
CA ASP A 127 0.65 -3.07 29.66
C ASP A 127 1.77 -3.86 30.40
N HIS A 128 2.85 -4.23 29.72
CA HIS A 128 3.97 -4.97 30.31
C HIS A 128 4.93 -4.07 31.12
N THR A 129 4.89 -4.17 32.46
CA THR A 129 5.62 -3.31 33.41
C THR A 129 7.15 -3.51 33.47
N GLY A 130 7.69 -4.47 32.73
CA GLY A 130 9.14 -4.73 32.62
C GLY A 130 9.76 -4.28 31.30
N LEU A 131 9.01 -3.55 30.46
CA LEU A 131 9.46 -3.16 29.12
C LEU A 131 10.42 -1.96 29.19
N GLU A 132 11.65 -2.15 28.73
CA GLU A 132 12.74 -1.16 28.71
C GLU A 132 12.85 -0.41 27.37
N SER A 133 12.45 -1.03 26.25
CA SER A 133 12.58 -0.47 24.90
C SER A 133 11.33 -0.72 24.06
N PHE A 134 10.76 0.33 23.47
CA PHE A 134 9.56 0.24 22.64
C PHE A 134 9.70 1.03 21.34
N THR A 135 9.58 0.35 20.21
CA THR A 135 9.53 0.96 18.87
C THR A 135 8.22 0.59 18.20
N TYR A 136 7.43 1.58 17.82
CA TYR A 136 6.12 1.38 17.22
C TYR A 136 5.94 2.33 16.04
N LYS A 137 6.19 1.81 14.84
CA LYS A 137 6.07 2.51 13.55
C LYS A 137 4.88 1.99 12.73
N ALA A 138 3.82 1.59 13.44
CA ALA A 138 2.65 0.87 12.95
C ALA A 138 1.49 1.81 12.57
N GLY A 139 0.67 1.38 11.60
CA GLY A 139 -0.55 2.07 11.18
C GLY A 139 -1.77 1.96 12.11
N ALA A 140 -1.62 1.39 13.31
CA ALA A 140 -2.71 0.98 14.21
C ALA A 140 -2.68 1.72 15.56
N ARG A 141 -3.80 1.75 16.28
CA ARG A 141 -3.89 2.44 17.58
C ARG A 141 -2.97 1.80 18.61
N CYS A 142 -2.31 2.63 19.42
CA CYS A 142 -1.52 2.18 20.57
C CYS A 142 -2.10 2.80 21.85
N VAL A 143 -2.38 1.95 22.83
CA VAL A 143 -2.98 2.32 24.12
C VAL A 143 -1.98 1.98 25.23
N PHE A 144 -1.58 2.97 26.02
CA PHE A 144 -0.61 2.78 27.08
C PHE A 144 -1.28 2.62 28.45
N ALA A 145 -0.80 1.68 29.26
CA ALA A 145 -1.17 1.56 30.68
C ALA A 145 -0.18 2.32 31.57
N ALA A 146 -0.69 2.99 32.61
CA ALA A 146 0.10 3.86 33.47
C ALA A 146 1.27 3.19 34.19
N ALA A 147 1.20 1.87 34.39
CA ALA A 147 2.24 1.10 35.07
C ALA A 147 3.49 0.82 34.22
N VAL A 148 3.46 1.09 32.91
CA VAL A 148 4.58 0.77 31.99
C VAL A 148 5.57 1.93 31.85
N TYR A 149 5.14 3.18 32.04
CA TYR A 149 6.00 4.33 31.75
C TYR A 149 7.28 4.39 32.60
N ALA A 150 7.24 3.79 33.80
CA ALA A 150 8.36 3.77 34.74
C ALA A 150 9.46 2.73 34.40
N SER A 151 9.29 1.88 33.39
CA SER A 151 10.33 0.94 32.95
C SER A 151 11.02 1.34 31.65
N ILE A 152 10.37 2.17 30.82
CA ILE A 152 10.85 2.51 29.46
C ILE A 152 12.03 3.48 29.50
N LYS A 153 13.11 3.08 28.81
CA LYS A 153 14.35 3.84 28.56
C LYS A 153 14.48 4.28 27.11
N GLU A 154 14.08 3.43 26.16
CA GLU A 154 14.11 3.73 24.72
C GLU A 154 12.67 3.79 24.18
N LEU A 155 12.28 4.88 23.52
CA LEU A 155 10.94 5.05 22.94
C LEU A 155 11.00 5.59 21.50
N THR A 156 10.35 4.92 20.54
CA THR A 156 10.22 5.40 19.16
C THR A 156 8.79 5.23 18.66
N LEU A 157 8.15 6.31 18.18
CA LEU A 157 6.73 6.34 17.76
C LEU A 157 6.56 7.05 16.39
N SER A 158 5.67 6.56 15.52
CA SER A 158 5.46 7.12 14.16
C SER A 158 4.06 7.72 13.86
N TYR A 159 3.96 8.28 12.65
CA TYR A 159 2.92 9.15 12.09
C TYR A 159 1.45 8.70 12.24
N ASP A 160 1.17 7.40 12.37
CA ASP A 160 -0.21 6.86 12.36
C ASP A 160 -0.70 6.33 13.72
N CYS A 161 0.05 6.59 14.80
CA CYS A 161 -0.35 6.21 16.16
C CYS A 161 -1.51 7.09 16.68
N THR A 162 -2.74 6.56 16.71
CA THR A 162 -3.91 7.24 17.34
C THR A 162 -3.89 7.16 18.88
N ILE A 163 -2.82 7.68 19.50
CA ILE A 163 -2.66 7.65 20.96
C ILE A 163 -3.72 8.55 21.60
N SER A 164 -4.70 7.95 22.27
CA SER A 164 -5.84 8.66 22.86
C SER A 164 -5.51 9.35 24.19
N ALA A 165 -4.31 9.92 24.29
CA ALA A 165 -3.81 10.60 25.49
C ALA A 165 -2.78 11.66 25.11
N LEU A 166 -3.27 12.78 24.56
CA LEU A 166 -2.49 13.99 24.27
C LEU A 166 -1.65 14.47 25.47
N ASN A 167 -2.14 14.20 26.69
CA ASN A 167 -1.50 14.54 27.95
C ASN A 167 -0.14 13.83 28.18
N LEU A 168 0.11 12.65 27.55
CA LEU A 168 1.36 11.89 27.72
C LEU A 168 2.59 12.55 27.10
N PHE A 169 2.38 13.53 26.21
CA PHE A 169 3.45 14.25 25.51
C PHE A 169 3.56 15.71 25.95
N VAL A 170 2.82 16.11 26.99
CA VAL A 170 2.90 17.47 27.56
C VAL A 170 4.16 17.62 28.39
N ASP A 171 4.38 16.67 29.31
CA ASP A 171 5.59 16.57 30.10
C ASP A 171 6.15 15.15 30.01
N LEU A 172 7.28 15.02 29.34
CA LEU A 172 7.96 13.75 29.13
C LEU A 172 8.55 13.19 30.43
N THR A 173 8.73 14.03 31.47
CA THR A 173 9.33 13.65 32.75
C THR A 173 8.33 13.09 33.74
N ASP A 174 7.15 13.71 33.85
CA ASP A 174 6.05 13.14 34.64
C ASP A 174 5.57 11.81 34.04
N THR A 175 5.65 11.67 32.71
CA THR A 175 5.25 10.45 32.01
C THR A 175 6.34 9.39 32.08
N PHE A 176 7.53 9.62 31.52
CA PHE A 176 8.62 8.62 31.39
C PHE A 176 9.86 9.05 32.21
N PRO A 177 9.90 8.81 33.53
CA PRO A 177 10.92 9.37 34.42
C PRO A 177 12.33 8.79 34.23
N PHE A 178 12.47 7.62 33.60
CA PHE A 178 13.74 6.93 33.35
C PHE A 178 14.15 6.89 31.87
N LEU A 179 13.53 7.73 31.03
CA LEU A 179 13.78 7.75 29.59
C LEU A 179 15.20 8.21 29.26
N GLU A 180 15.93 7.42 28.46
CA GLU A 180 17.30 7.63 28.01
C GLU A 180 17.35 8.09 26.54
N GLU A 181 16.58 7.46 25.64
CA GLU A 181 16.44 7.88 24.23
C GLU A 181 14.96 7.97 23.79
N ALA A 182 14.63 8.99 22.99
CA ALA A 182 13.29 9.17 22.42
C ALA A 182 13.31 9.65 20.95
N ASP A 183 12.47 9.07 20.08
CA ASP A 183 12.17 9.57 18.72
C ASP A 183 10.66 9.56 18.45
N LEU A 184 10.04 10.73 18.49
CA LEU A 184 8.59 10.90 18.58
C LEU A 184 8.05 11.65 17.37
N THR A 185 7.41 10.94 16.42
CA THR A 185 6.66 11.58 15.32
C THR A 185 5.17 11.61 15.65
N LEU A 186 4.63 12.80 15.90
CA LEU A 186 3.30 13.02 16.46
C LEU A 186 2.36 13.64 15.41
N ARG A 187 1.22 12.98 15.15
CA ARG A 187 0.18 13.47 14.23
C ARG A 187 -1.07 13.87 15.00
N LEU A 188 -1.18 15.16 15.30
CA LEU A 188 -2.30 15.72 16.04
C LEU A 188 -3.53 15.84 15.13
N GLN A 189 -4.63 15.18 15.51
CA GLN A 189 -5.96 15.37 14.92
C GLN A 189 -6.67 16.53 15.62
N TYR A 190 -7.51 17.27 14.90
CA TYR A 190 -8.31 18.35 15.48
C TYR A 190 -9.26 17.78 16.54
N VAL A 191 -9.12 18.21 17.79
CA VAL A 191 -10.05 17.90 18.87
C VAL A 191 -11.07 19.03 18.98
N ASP A 192 -12.35 18.72 18.81
CA ASP A 192 -13.44 19.64 19.11
C ASP A 192 -13.52 19.88 20.62
N GLY A 193 -12.76 20.86 21.13
CA GLY A 193 -12.80 21.23 22.55
C GLY A 193 -11.56 21.89 23.14
N GLY A 194 -11.25 23.12 22.73
CA GLY A 194 -10.61 24.15 23.58
C GLY A 194 -9.13 24.02 23.96
N ASP A 195 -8.68 22.87 24.46
CA ASP A 195 -7.36 22.70 25.08
C ASP A 195 -6.27 22.42 24.04
N THR A 196 -5.87 23.48 23.32
CA THR A 196 -4.74 23.43 22.39
C THR A 196 -3.42 23.18 23.12
N PHE A 197 -2.72 22.10 22.76
CA PHE A 197 -1.38 21.78 23.25
C PHE A 197 -0.34 22.81 22.77
N LYS A 198 -0.01 23.79 23.62
CA LYS A 198 0.89 24.92 23.27
C LYS A 198 2.33 24.77 23.76
N THR A 199 2.60 24.02 24.83
CA THR A 199 3.94 23.94 25.45
C THR A 199 4.36 22.50 25.67
N PHE A 200 5.46 22.07 25.05
CA PHE A 200 6.13 20.80 25.34
C PHE A 200 7.18 20.95 26.45
N ARG A 201 7.29 19.96 27.35
CA ARG A 201 8.24 19.95 28.47
C ARG A 201 9.00 18.64 28.61
N ALA A 202 10.28 18.75 28.99
CA ALA A 202 11.09 17.63 29.46
C ALA A 202 12.17 18.11 30.43
N ALA A 203 12.31 17.45 31.58
CA ALA A 203 13.34 17.70 32.59
C ALA A 203 14.01 16.38 33.05
N ASN A 204 14.16 15.42 32.14
CA ASN A 204 14.65 14.09 32.43
C ASN A 204 16.15 14.09 32.68
N HIS A 205 16.56 13.61 33.86
CA HIS A 205 17.96 13.43 34.22
C HIS A 205 18.64 12.28 33.46
N HIS A 206 17.89 11.32 32.95
CA HIS A 206 18.41 10.16 32.21
C HIS A 206 18.53 10.39 30.69
N LEU A 207 17.80 11.36 30.15
CA LEU A 207 17.63 11.54 28.70
C LEU A 207 18.92 12.08 28.06
N SER A 208 19.53 11.27 27.19
CA SER A 208 20.73 11.60 26.41
C SER A 208 20.41 12.04 24.99
N LYS A 209 19.28 11.57 24.43
CA LYS A 209 18.88 11.83 23.04
C LYS A 209 17.37 12.00 22.88
N LEU A 210 16.96 13.05 22.18
CA LEU A 210 15.55 13.38 21.95
C LEU A 210 15.30 13.86 20.52
N SER A 211 14.40 13.22 19.79
CA SER A 211 13.84 13.66 18.51
C SER A 211 12.32 13.85 18.65
N ILE A 212 11.81 14.98 18.16
CA ILE A 212 10.39 15.32 18.13
C ILE A 212 10.05 15.80 16.72
N SER A 213 8.99 15.28 16.12
CA SER A 213 8.55 15.60 14.76
C SER A 213 7.02 15.78 14.72
N ILE A 214 6.54 16.98 14.40
CA ILE A 214 5.13 17.38 14.42
C ILE A 214 4.77 18.02 13.06
N PRO A 215 4.52 17.19 12.03
CA PRO A 215 4.31 17.67 10.66
C PRO A 215 2.92 18.27 10.37
N ASN A 216 1.95 18.15 11.29
CA ASN A 216 0.59 18.71 11.15
C ASN A 216 0.47 20.09 11.83
N ALA A 217 -0.40 20.96 11.30
CA ALA A 217 -0.57 22.36 11.70
C ALA A 217 -1.32 22.59 13.05
N VAL A 218 -0.93 21.90 14.12
CA VAL A 218 -1.31 22.24 15.51
C VAL A 218 -0.09 22.88 16.18
N GLN A 219 -0.23 24.15 16.56
CA GLN A 219 0.89 24.98 17.03
C GLN A 219 1.36 24.60 18.44
N VAL A 220 2.44 23.83 18.53
CA VAL A 220 3.31 23.88 19.71
C VAL A 220 4.04 25.22 19.64
N GLU A 221 3.58 26.17 20.44
CA GLU A 221 4.12 27.53 20.50
C GLU A 221 5.43 27.61 21.29
N GLU A 222 5.64 26.70 22.24
CA GLU A 222 6.76 26.73 23.19
C GLU A 222 7.35 25.33 23.45
N ILE A 223 8.67 25.24 23.56
CA ILE A 223 9.39 24.04 24.02
C ILE A 223 10.28 24.41 25.20
N ASN A 224 10.19 23.68 26.31
CA ASN A 224 10.99 23.88 27.51
C ASN A 224 11.73 22.58 27.90
N ILE A 225 13.04 22.51 27.64
CA ILE A 225 13.84 21.31 27.90
C ILE A 225 14.94 21.65 28.91
N SER A 226 14.97 20.94 30.04
CA SER A 226 15.93 21.09 31.14
C SER A 226 16.54 19.74 31.54
N CYS A 227 17.07 19.02 30.54
CA CYS A 227 17.64 17.68 30.69
C CYS A 227 19.16 17.77 30.83
N PRO A 228 19.76 17.57 32.02
CA PRO A 228 21.18 17.87 32.25
C PRO A 228 22.16 16.99 31.47
N ASN A 229 21.77 15.77 31.13
CA ASN A 229 22.60 14.78 30.42
C ASN A 229 22.26 14.66 28.91
N LEU A 230 21.39 15.53 28.38
CA LEU A 230 20.98 15.50 26.98
C LEU A 230 22.15 15.96 26.10
N GLU A 231 22.66 15.06 25.25
CA GLU A 231 23.76 15.31 24.32
C GLU A 231 23.27 15.66 22.91
N TRP A 232 22.11 15.12 22.50
CA TRP A 232 21.54 15.34 21.17
C TRP A 232 20.05 15.68 21.23
N PHE A 233 19.64 16.77 20.57
CA PHE A 233 18.24 17.18 20.45
C PHE A 233 17.87 17.52 19.01
N LYS A 234 16.74 16.99 18.53
CA LYS A 234 16.10 17.37 17.27
C LYS A 234 14.64 17.76 17.48
N PHE A 235 14.24 18.87 16.87
CA PHE A 235 12.85 19.25 16.67
C PHE A 235 12.53 19.41 15.18
N HIS A 236 11.34 18.98 14.77
CA HIS A 236 10.76 19.20 13.46
C HIS A 236 9.29 19.63 13.62
N GLY A 237 8.86 20.77 13.08
CA GLY A 237 7.47 21.23 13.16
C GLY A 237 7.28 22.71 12.78
N CYS A 238 6.04 23.20 12.82
CA CYS A 238 5.68 24.55 12.36
C CYS A 238 5.00 25.41 13.44
N GLY A 239 5.09 26.75 13.32
CA GLY A 239 4.42 27.71 14.21
C GLY A 239 5.00 27.83 15.63
N LEU A 240 6.25 27.40 15.83
CA LEU A 240 6.96 27.43 17.11
C LEU A 240 7.53 28.82 17.40
N LYS A 241 7.06 29.45 18.48
CA LYS A 241 7.42 30.82 18.86
C LYS A 241 8.67 30.89 19.73
N GLN A 242 8.87 29.90 20.62
CA GLN A 242 9.94 29.93 21.61
C GLN A 242 10.52 28.55 21.94
N ILE A 243 11.84 28.46 22.15
CA ILE A 243 12.50 27.27 22.73
C ILE A 243 13.44 27.70 23.87
N CYS A 244 13.26 27.13 25.05
CA CYS A 244 14.19 27.23 26.17
C CYS A 244 14.94 25.90 26.33
N ILE A 245 16.28 25.93 26.28
CA ILE A 245 17.12 24.73 26.43
C ILE A 245 18.14 24.97 27.56
N ASN A 246 17.93 24.32 28.70
CA ASN A 246 18.84 24.30 29.84
C ASN A 246 19.51 22.91 29.96
N CYS A 247 20.33 22.57 28.96
CA CYS A 247 20.96 21.26 28.82
C CYS A 247 22.50 21.41 28.74
N PRO A 248 23.22 21.46 29.88
CA PRO A 248 24.66 21.70 29.93
C PRO A 248 25.54 20.66 29.20
N SER A 249 25.04 19.45 28.95
CA SER A 249 25.76 18.40 28.22
C SER A 249 25.50 18.41 26.70
N LEU A 250 24.67 19.33 26.19
CA LEU A 250 24.23 19.31 24.80
C LEU A 250 25.40 19.56 23.85
N ARG A 251 25.53 18.68 22.85
CA ARG A 251 26.57 18.75 21.81
C ARG A 251 25.99 19.00 20.43
N GLN A 252 24.79 18.49 20.16
CA GLN A 252 24.15 18.56 18.85
C GLN A 252 22.70 19.03 18.96
N PHE A 253 22.34 20.06 18.20
CA PHE A 253 20.98 20.60 18.16
C PHE A 253 20.52 20.76 16.70
N HIS A 254 19.39 20.13 16.38
CA HIS A 254 18.80 20.13 15.04
C HIS A 254 17.40 20.72 15.09
N TYR A 255 17.16 21.83 14.40
CA TYR A 255 15.84 22.44 14.23
C TYR A 255 15.39 22.31 12.77
N VAL A 256 14.15 21.88 12.54
CA VAL A 256 13.50 21.85 11.23
C VAL A 256 12.13 22.53 11.34
N GLY A 257 11.88 23.61 10.61
CA GLY A 257 10.60 24.32 10.71
C GLY A 257 10.41 25.38 9.64
N ASN A 258 9.36 26.20 9.73
CA ASN A 258 9.04 27.24 8.74
C ASN A 258 9.32 28.68 9.25
N GLU A 259 9.66 28.83 10.54
CA GLU A 259 9.80 30.11 11.24
C GLU A 259 11.10 30.11 12.07
N ILE A 260 11.60 31.30 12.43
CA ILE A 260 12.76 31.44 13.32
C ILE A 260 12.25 31.58 14.76
N PRO A 261 12.43 30.58 15.64
CA PRO A 261 11.95 30.65 17.02
C PRO A 261 12.81 31.58 17.87
N VAL A 262 12.22 32.18 18.91
CA VAL A 262 12.97 32.94 19.93
C VAL A 262 13.67 31.95 20.87
N LEU A 263 14.98 32.14 21.07
CA LEU A 263 15.82 31.26 21.91
C LEU A 263 16.37 32.03 23.13
N PRO A 264 15.55 32.37 24.13
CA PRO A 264 15.93 33.29 25.20
C PRO A 264 16.96 32.72 26.19
N LEU A 265 17.16 31.40 26.19
CA LEU A 265 17.98 30.67 27.17
C LEU A 265 18.91 29.66 26.48
N LEU A 266 20.08 30.15 26.06
CA LEU A 266 21.34 29.38 25.97
C LEU A 266 22.40 29.96 26.94
N ASN A 267 21.93 30.62 28.01
CA ASN A 267 22.76 31.45 28.90
C ASN A 267 23.65 30.65 29.87
N ALA A 268 23.53 29.32 29.90
CA ALA A 268 24.45 28.39 30.55
C ALA A 268 25.14 27.55 29.47
N SER A 269 26.21 28.09 28.90
CA SER A 269 26.94 27.53 27.75
C SER A 269 27.35 26.05 27.97
N PRO A 270 26.91 25.12 27.09
CA PRO A 270 27.60 23.85 26.89
C PRO A 270 28.96 24.17 26.25
N THR A 271 30.05 24.05 27.02
CA THR A 271 31.42 24.31 26.53
C THR A 271 31.90 23.29 25.47
N GLY A 272 31.06 22.29 25.16
CA GLY A 272 31.25 21.24 24.17
C GLY A 272 30.19 21.20 23.07
N MET A 273 29.51 22.30 22.72
CA MET A 273 28.57 22.31 21.59
C MET A 273 29.32 22.12 20.26
N GLU A 274 29.12 20.96 19.62
CA GLU A 274 29.83 20.51 18.42
C GLU A 274 29.14 20.93 17.13
N ASP A 275 27.81 20.77 17.04
CA ASP A 275 27.05 20.96 15.81
C ASP A 275 25.67 21.59 16.05
N ILE A 276 25.34 22.64 15.30
CA ILE A 276 24.03 23.29 15.33
C ILE A 276 23.50 23.33 13.92
N TYR A 277 22.42 22.58 13.66
CA TYR A 277 21.78 22.46 12.36
C TYR A 277 20.39 23.09 12.38
N PHE A 278 20.16 24.08 11.53
CA PHE A 278 18.85 24.67 11.28
C PHE A 278 18.45 24.38 9.84
N GLN A 279 17.25 23.85 9.63
CA GLN A 279 16.62 23.71 8.32
C GLN A 279 15.30 24.49 8.33
N LEU A 280 15.22 25.53 7.51
CA LEU A 280 13.98 26.28 7.33
C LEU A 280 13.31 25.84 6.02
N GLY A 281 12.18 25.14 6.14
CA GLY A 281 11.32 24.71 5.03
C GLY A 281 10.52 25.88 4.43
N LYS A 282 9.96 25.68 3.23
CA LYS A 282 9.29 26.68 2.36
C LYS A 282 8.96 28.02 3.03
N ILE A 283 9.92 28.94 2.96
CA ILE A 283 9.78 30.33 3.44
C ILE A 283 9.03 31.14 2.37
N TYR A 284 7.89 31.72 2.72
CA TYR A 284 7.04 32.47 1.77
C TYR A 284 7.31 33.99 1.72
N ASP A 285 8.14 34.53 2.63
CA ASP A 285 8.53 35.96 2.63
C ASP A 285 9.86 36.19 3.36
N PHE A 286 10.84 36.80 2.67
CA PHE A 286 12.13 37.22 3.24
C PHE A 286 12.11 38.72 3.59
N SER A 287 11.28 39.09 4.57
CA SER A 287 11.16 40.48 5.03
C SER A 287 12.42 40.96 5.78
N ASN A 288 12.61 42.28 5.90
CA ASN A 288 13.65 42.86 6.76
C ASN A 288 13.57 42.35 8.22
N LEU A 289 12.36 42.04 8.72
CA LEU A 289 12.16 41.47 10.04
C LEU A 289 12.75 40.05 10.14
N TRP A 290 12.59 39.23 9.10
CA TRP A 290 13.18 37.89 9.02
C TRP A 290 14.72 37.97 9.09
N PHE A 291 15.36 38.88 8.36
CA PHE A 291 16.82 39.06 8.44
C PHE A 291 17.29 39.56 9.81
N ILE A 292 16.51 40.42 10.48
CA ILE A 292 16.79 40.86 11.86
C ILE A 292 16.68 39.69 12.85
N GLN A 293 15.66 38.82 12.71
CA GLN A 293 15.50 37.62 13.52
C GLN A 293 16.63 36.61 13.27
N MET A 294 17.00 36.38 12.00
CA MET A 294 18.09 35.49 11.61
C MET A 294 19.45 35.96 12.15
N ARG A 295 19.72 37.28 12.08
CA ARG A 295 20.89 37.90 12.69
C ARG A 295 20.89 37.71 14.20
N GLY A 296 19.77 37.95 14.89
CA GLY A 296 19.63 37.73 16.34
C GLY A 296 19.88 36.27 16.75
N LEU A 297 19.38 35.31 15.96
CA LEU A 297 19.65 33.88 16.13
C LEU A 297 21.16 33.58 16.03
N ILE A 298 21.84 34.09 15.00
CA ILE A 298 23.28 33.84 14.82
C ILE A 298 24.11 34.52 15.89
N GLU A 299 23.78 35.76 16.29
CA GLU A 299 24.43 36.45 17.41
C GLU A 299 24.30 35.68 18.74
N GLN A 300 23.23 34.90 18.92
CA GLN A 300 23.06 33.97 20.05
C GLN A 300 23.90 32.70 19.87
N MET A 301 23.81 32.03 18.72
CA MET A 301 24.53 30.77 18.43
C MET A 301 26.06 30.95 18.42
N ALA A 302 26.54 32.12 17.99
CA ALA A 302 27.94 32.54 18.03
C ALA A 302 28.58 32.47 19.42
N ARG A 303 27.77 32.55 20.48
CA ARG A 303 28.21 32.51 21.89
C ARG A 303 28.31 31.08 22.43
N VAL A 304 27.92 30.08 21.65
CA VAL A 304 27.60 28.73 22.13
C VAL A 304 28.31 27.64 21.31
N GLY A 305 28.28 27.69 19.98
CA GLY A 305 28.73 26.59 19.10
C GLY A 305 30.00 26.87 18.29
N ARG A 306 30.67 25.79 17.84
CA ARG A 306 31.84 25.85 16.95
C ARG A 306 31.51 25.86 15.45
N VAL A 307 30.39 25.25 15.07
CA VAL A 307 29.89 25.16 13.69
C VAL A 307 28.38 25.37 13.72
N PHE A 308 27.91 26.36 12.95
CA PHE A 308 26.49 26.58 12.68
C PHE A 308 26.21 26.28 11.21
N ARG A 309 25.27 25.36 10.93
CA ARG A 309 24.78 25.03 9.60
C ARG A 309 23.33 25.47 9.43
N LEU A 310 23.08 26.25 8.39
CA LEU A 310 21.75 26.67 7.98
C LEU A 310 21.45 26.10 6.60
N SER A 311 20.40 25.29 6.52
CA SER A 311 19.73 24.91 5.29
C SER A 311 18.44 25.71 5.15
N LEU A 312 18.20 26.20 3.95
CA LEU A 312 16.95 26.86 3.56
C LEU A 312 16.30 26.04 2.45
N ASP A 313 14.99 26.20 2.28
CA ASP A 313 14.17 25.64 1.21
C ASP A 313 13.04 26.65 0.90
N TYR A 314 12.76 26.94 -0.36
CA TYR A 314 12.20 28.24 -0.77
C TYR A 314 11.28 28.21 -2.01
N ASP A 315 10.25 29.06 -1.99
CA ASP A 315 9.25 29.19 -3.05
C ASP A 315 8.54 30.57 -2.98
N VAL A 316 9.06 31.61 -3.67
CA VAL A 316 8.44 32.95 -3.90
C VAL A 316 8.27 33.84 -2.62
N LYS A 317 8.61 35.15 -2.55
CA LYS A 317 9.34 36.12 -3.41
C LYS A 317 10.21 37.06 -2.52
N MET A 318 10.78 38.18 -3.04
CA MET A 318 11.59 39.12 -2.22
C MET A 318 11.23 40.61 -2.37
N GLN A 319 11.36 41.39 -1.28
CA GLN A 319 11.38 42.86 -1.24
C GLN A 319 12.41 43.35 -0.21
N TYR A 320 13.23 44.36 -0.55
CA TYR A 320 14.43 44.73 0.23
C TYR A 320 14.41 46.13 0.88
N GLY A 321 15.15 46.25 1.98
CA GLY A 321 15.75 47.49 2.48
C GLY A 321 17.20 47.25 2.95
N PRO A 322 18.02 48.29 3.19
CA PRO A 322 19.43 48.16 3.57
C PRO A 322 19.61 47.66 5.02
N ILE A 323 20.63 46.82 5.25
CA ILE A 323 20.95 46.18 6.53
C ILE A 323 22.40 46.51 6.94
N GLU A 324 22.62 46.94 8.19
CA GLU A 324 23.95 47.28 8.72
C GLU A 324 24.72 46.06 9.29
N ALA A 325 26.05 46.12 9.24
CA ALA A 325 26.96 44.99 9.42
C ALA A 325 27.62 44.85 10.81
N ILE A 326 27.96 43.62 11.23
CA ILE A 326 28.78 43.30 12.44
C ILE A 326 29.83 42.20 12.14
N GLN A 327 30.77 41.92 13.05
CA GLN A 327 31.82 40.90 12.94
C GLN A 327 31.53 39.61 13.75
N GLN A 328 32.03 38.45 13.25
CA GLN A 328 32.07 37.09 13.84
C GLN A 328 30.72 36.33 13.84
N PRO A 329 30.66 34.96 13.84
CA PRO A 329 31.70 33.93 14.10
C PRO A 329 32.01 33.00 12.90
N ASN A 330 32.49 31.77 13.15
CA ASN A 330 32.69 30.73 12.13
C ASN A 330 31.36 30.07 11.68
N VAL A 331 30.72 30.62 10.65
CA VAL A 331 29.41 30.14 10.13
C VAL A 331 29.58 29.36 8.81
N HIS A 332 28.86 28.25 8.65
CA HIS A 332 28.84 27.42 7.44
C HIS A 332 27.42 27.33 6.88
N LEU A 333 27.05 28.21 5.94
CA LEU A 333 25.73 28.18 5.30
C LEU A 333 25.66 27.11 4.21
N GLU A 334 24.50 26.45 4.10
CA GLU A 334 24.23 25.36 3.16
C GLU A 334 22.84 25.57 2.48
N ILE A 335 22.74 26.56 1.60
CA ILE A 335 21.47 26.94 0.96
C ILE A 335 21.07 25.89 -0.09
N LYS A 336 19.82 25.45 -0.06
CA LYS A 336 19.23 24.55 -1.07
C LYS A 336 17.99 25.21 -1.66
N PHE A 337 17.74 25.03 -2.96
CA PHE A 337 16.59 25.64 -3.60
C PHE A 337 16.14 24.89 -4.85
N GLU A 338 14.84 24.85 -5.09
CA GLU A 338 14.23 24.37 -6.32
C GLU A 338 14.34 25.47 -7.39
N GLU A 339 13.73 26.64 -7.15
CA GLU A 339 13.84 27.84 -7.99
C GLU A 339 14.21 29.10 -7.18
N LEU A 340 15.10 29.96 -7.69
CA LEU A 340 15.47 31.24 -7.05
C LEU A 340 15.17 32.44 -7.95
N MET A 341 14.07 33.13 -7.63
CA MET A 341 13.79 34.48 -8.13
C MET A 341 14.68 35.50 -7.39
N ASN A 342 15.77 35.93 -8.04
CA ASN A 342 16.81 36.85 -7.53
C ASN A 342 17.74 36.24 -6.43
N PRO A 343 18.62 35.28 -6.79
CA PRO A 343 19.58 34.68 -5.86
C PRO A 343 20.59 35.68 -5.30
N ALA A 344 20.99 36.69 -6.10
CA ALA A 344 21.99 37.67 -5.72
C ALA A 344 21.58 38.47 -4.48
N ALA A 345 20.32 38.92 -4.42
CA ALA A 345 19.81 39.66 -3.27
C ALA A 345 19.76 38.80 -2.01
N LEU A 346 19.23 37.56 -2.08
CA LEU A 346 19.20 36.63 -0.95
C LEU A 346 20.62 36.34 -0.42
N VAL A 347 21.56 36.05 -1.33
CA VAL A 347 22.95 35.77 -0.97
C VAL A 347 23.62 36.99 -0.33
N ASP A 348 23.42 38.20 -0.88
CA ASP A 348 23.92 39.45 -0.27
C ASP A 348 23.31 39.68 1.12
N GLY A 349 21.99 39.59 1.26
CA GLY A 349 21.28 39.73 2.53
C GLY A 349 21.75 38.71 3.58
N LEU A 350 22.03 37.47 3.18
CA LEU A 350 22.63 36.46 4.06
C LEU A 350 24.10 36.80 4.39
N ILE A 351 24.94 37.18 3.42
CA ILE A 351 26.33 37.59 3.68
C ILE A 351 26.38 38.74 4.70
N TRP A 352 25.52 39.75 4.58
CA TRP A 352 25.47 40.88 5.51
C TRP A 352 24.88 40.54 6.88
N SER A 353 23.86 39.68 6.95
CA SER A 353 23.21 39.30 8.21
C SER A 353 23.91 38.17 8.98
N THR A 354 24.70 37.32 8.30
CA THR A 354 25.26 36.09 8.89
C THR A 354 26.79 35.96 8.81
N ARG A 355 27.47 36.71 7.92
CA ARG A 355 28.92 36.66 7.64
C ARG A 355 29.54 35.24 7.64
N PRO A 356 29.21 34.39 6.67
CA PRO A 356 29.71 33.02 6.59
C PRO A 356 31.23 32.93 6.39
N THR A 357 31.87 31.95 7.04
CA THR A 357 33.22 31.46 6.68
C THR A 357 33.18 30.63 5.40
N THR A 358 32.08 29.91 5.20
CA THR A 358 31.79 29.13 4.00
C THR A 358 30.31 29.26 3.69
N ILE A 359 29.97 29.53 2.44
CA ILE A 359 28.60 29.44 1.92
C ILE A 359 28.62 28.44 0.76
N THR A 360 27.80 27.40 0.89
CA THR A 360 27.61 26.38 -0.14
C THR A 360 26.17 26.47 -0.60
N ILE A 361 25.95 26.50 -1.91
CA ILE A 361 24.64 26.70 -2.52
C ILE A 361 24.39 25.54 -3.50
N TYR A 362 23.22 24.91 -3.38
CA TYR A 362 22.80 23.75 -4.17
C TYR A 362 21.49 24.06 -4.91
N SER A 363 21.47 23.83 -6.22
CA SER A 363 20.24 23.88 -7.04
C SER A 363 19.76 22.47 -7.36
N PHE A 364 18.49 22.16 -7.08
CA PHE A 364 17.94 20.83 -7.33
C PHE A 364 17.78 20.50 -8.83
N HIS A 365 17.67 21.50 -9.72
CA HIS A 365 17.43 21.27 -11.14
C HIS A 365 18.69 21.10 -12.01
N GLN A 366 19.90 21.36 -11.50
CA GLN A 366 21.09 21.48 -12.36
C GLN A 366 22.32 20.64 -11.97
N HIS A 367 22.33 19.97 -10.80
CA HIS A 367 23.51 19.22 -10.29
C HIS A 367 24.80 20.06 -10.08
N ASP A 368 24.74 21.38 -10.27
CA ASP A 368 25.84 22.30 -9.99
C ASP A 368 25.91 22.67 -8.51
N ILE A 369 27.09 22.51 -7.91
CA ILE A 369 27.38 22.88 -6.52
C ILE A 369 28.30 24.11 -6.53
N VAL A 370 27.76 25.27 -6.13
CA VAL A 370 28.58 26.48 -5.98
C VAL A 370 29.04 26.58 -4.53
N LYS A 371 30.34 26.36 -4.30
CA LYS A 371 30.98 26.43 -2.99
C LYS A 371 31.91 27.63 -2.91
N ILE A 372 31.55 28.62 -2.10
CA ILE A 372 32.36 29.83 -1.86
C ILE A 372 32.98 29.71 -0.46
N THR A 373 34.30 29.68 -0.40
CA THR A 373 35.07 29.50 0.85
C THR A 373 36.01 30.67 1.10
N GLY A 374 35.71 31.46 2.13
CA GLY A 374 36.70 32.35 2.76
C GLY A 374 36.25 33.82 2.92
N PRO A 375 36.79 34.54 3.92
CA PRO A 375 36.49 35.97 4.12
C PRO A 375 37.21 36.92 3.14
N GLY A 376 38.15 36.41 2.33
CA GLY A 376 39.01 37.22 1.46
C GLY A 376 38.30 37.73 0.22
N ASP A 377 37.49 36.89 -0.43
CA ASP A 377 36.82 37.21 -1.70
C ASP A 377 35.55 38.05 -1.51
N LEU A 378 35.08 38.24 -0.28
CA LEU A 378 33.82 38.94 0.05
C LEU A 378 34.01 40.35 0.64
N ILE A 379 35.24 40.75 0.99
CA ILE A 379 35.51 42.03 1.69
C ILE A 379 36.69 42.81 1.05
N GLY A 380 37.02 42.49 -0.21
CA GLY A 380 37.88 43.31 -1.05
C GLY A 380 37.15 44.59 -1.48
N GLY A 381 37.50 45.73 -0.88
CA GLY A 381 36.82 47.00 -1.17
C GLY A 381 37.04 47.47 -2.61
N GLY A 382 36.05 47.29 -3.47
CA GLY A 382 36.21 47.62 -4.90
C GLY A 382 35.09 47.24 -5.86
N GLY A 383 33.81 47.37 -5.49
CA GLY A 383 32.74 47.54 -6.48
C GLY A 383 32.45 46.42 -7.49
N GLU A 384 32.81 45.16 -7.21
CA GLU A 384 32.41 44.02 -8.03
C GLU A 384 31.32 43.20 -7.34
N SER A 385 30.09 43.31 -7.85
CA SER A 385 28.96 42.46 -7.47
C SER A 385 29.15 41.05 -7.98
N VAL A 386 28.85 40.04 -7.15
CA VAL A 386 28.79 38.63 -7.57
C VAL A 386 27.64 38.46 -8.56
N HIS A 387 27.95 38.51 -9.85
CA HIS A 387 26.98 38.41 -10.93
C HIS A 387 26.55 36.96 -11.16
N PHE A 388 25.33 36.63 -10.72
CA PHE A 388 24.60 35.46 -11.19
C PHE A 388 23.91 35.84 -12.51
N ASN A 389 24.42 35.33 -13.64
CA ASN A 389 23.78 35.53 -14.95
C ASN A 389 22.61 34.56 -15.14
N GLU A 390 21.52 35.05 -15.73
CA GLU A 390 20.36 34.24 -16.09
C GLU A 390 20.60 33.44 -17.40
N ALA A 391 20.25 32.14 -17.37
CA ALA A 391 20.13 31.16 -18.48
C ALA A 391 21.38 30.55 -19.18
N GLY A 392 21.41 29.21 -19.25
CA GLY A 392 21.79 28.48 -20.49
C GLY A 392 23.18 27.84 -20.64
N PHE A 393 23.41 26.71 -19.94
CA PHE A 393 24.55 25.75 -20.04
C PHE A 393 25.49 25.70 -21.27
N GLY A 394 26.80 25.52 -21.00
CA GLY A 394 27.77 24.93 -21.93
C GLY A 394 29.15 24.64 -21.32
N PHE A 395 29.49 23.36 -21.08
CA PHE A 395 30.80 22.96 -20.55
C PHE A 395 31.86 22.78 -21.66
N ILE A 396 32.85 23.67 -21.69
CA ILE A 396 34.31 23.42 -21.62
C ILE A 396 34.96 24.79 -21.32
N ILE A 397 36.09 24.79 -20.61
CA ILE A 397 36.73 26.02 -20.10
C ILE A 397 37.12 26.99 -21.23
N ASN A 398 36.82 28.27 -20.99
CA ASN A 398 36.98 29.49 -21.81
C ASN A 398 35.99 29.75 -22.96
N ASP A 399 35.24 30.84 -22.75
CA ASP A 399 34.60 31.74 -23.72
C ASP A 399 33.51 31.20 -24.67
N ASN A 400 32.28 31.18 -24.11
CA ASN A 400 30.99 31.53 -24.73
C ASN A 400 30.39 30.57 -25.78
N ASN A 401 29.28 29.91 -25.38
CA ASN A 401 28.35 29.19 -26.26
C ASN A 401 26.88 29.38 -25.83
N TYR A 402 25.94 28.97 -26.69
CA TYR A 402 24.50 29.32 -26.69
C TYR A 402 23.58 28.30 -25.98
N LEU A 403 22.43 28.72 -25.39
CA LEU A 403 21.05 28.32 -25.82
C LEU A 403 19.86 28.83 -24.94
N LEU A 404 18.68 28.93 -25.57
CA LEU A 404 17.31 29.18 -25.03
C LEU A 404 16.70 27.84 -24.54
N GLN A 405 16.01 27.72 -23.39
CA GLN A 405 14.70 28.25 -22.91
C GLN A 405 13.49 27.37 -23.29
N ASP A 406 12.77 26.87 -22.27
CA ASP A 406 11.38 26.36 -22.37
C ASP A 406 10.61 26.66 -21.06
N GLN A 407 9.29 26.79 -21.11
CA GLN A 407 8.46 27.43 -20.05
C GLN A 407 7.36 26.55 -19.44
N VAL A 408 6.94 26.91 -18.22
CA VAL A 408 5.66 26.49 -17.59
C VAL A 408 4.94 27.74 -17.02
N ILE A 409 3.63 27.59 -16.76
CA ILE A 409 2.77 28.32 -15.79
C ILE A 409 1.63 29.18 -16.39
N GLY A 410 0.42 28.99 -15.84
CA GLY A 410 -0.60 30.04 -15.84
C GLY A 410 -1.99 29.66 -15.33
N HIS A 411 -2.25 29.66 -14.01
CA HIS A 411 -3.05 30.71 -13.33
C HIS A 411 -3.56 30.34 -11.91
N SER A 412 -3.94 31.38 -11.17
CA SER A 412 -4.21 31.46 -9.72
C SER A 412 -5.69 31.65 -9.37
N VAL A 413 -6.06 31.70 -8.07
CA VAL A 413 -7.02 32.66 -7.44
C VAL A 413 -7.11 32.47 -5.92
N SER A 414 -7.48 33.53 -5.18
CA SER A 414 -7.42 33.70 -3.71
C SER A 414 -8.78 33.65 -2.97
N ARG A 415 -8.74 33.67 -1.62
CA ARG A 415 -9.88 33.61 -0.67
C ARG A 415 -10.63 34.95 -0.46
N VAL A 416 -11.93 34.86 -0.10
CA VAL A 416 -12.76 35.61 0.90
C VAL A 416 -14.24 35.15 0.74
N GLY A 417 -15.13 35.03 1.74
CA GLY A 417 -15.02 35.19 3.21
C GLY A 417 -16.34 34.86 3.97
N ASN A 418 -16.44 35.26 5.25
CA ASN A 418 -17.51 34.99 6.24
C ASN A 418 -18.96 35.41 5.89
N LEU A 419 -19.97 34.67 6.38
CA LEU A 419 -20.88 35.09 7.49
C LEU A 419 -22.03 34.08 7.79
N GLU A 420 -22.18 33.79 9.09
CA GLU A 420 -23.38 33.41 9.89
C GLU A 420 -24.51 32.47 9.37
N ALA A 421 -24.88 31.51 10.24
CA ALA A 421 -26.17 30.79 10.25
C ALA A 421 -27.24 31.65 10.99
N PRO A 422 -28.57 31.34 10.99
CA PRO A 422 -29.10 30.20 11.77
C PRO A 422 -30.50 29.60 11.38
N ILE A 423 -30.96 28.66 12.22
CA ILE A 423 -32.36 28.21 12.50
C ILE A 423 -32.99 27.08 11.65
N CYS A 424 -33.67 26.20 12.39
CA CYS A 424 -34.37 24.96 12.05
C CYS A 424 -35.88 25.19 11.87
N GLU A 425 -36.61 24.34 11.12
CA GLU A 425 -37.78 23.60 11.65
C GLU A 425 -38.42 22.59 10.66
N LYS A 426 -38.63 21.36 11.17
CA LYS A 426 -39.78 20.42 11.04
C LYS A 426 -40.57 20.28 9.72
N GLY A 427 -40.92 19.04 9.35
CA GLY A 427 -42.00 18.81 8.36
C GLY A 427 -42.26 17.38 7.86
N ASP A 428 -42.39 16.41 8.76
CA ASP A 428 -43.12 15.12 8.68
C ASP A 428 -43.89 14.65 7.39
N GLN A 429 -43.92 13.32 7.22
CA GLN A 429 -44.96 12.49 6.53
C GLN A 429 -45.07 12.55 4.98
N SER A 430 -45.63 11.55 4.25
CA SER A 430 -45.70 10.07 4.41
C SER A 430 -46.33 9.43 3.13
N TYR A 431 -46.15 8.10 2.95
CA TYR A 431 -46.95 7.17 2.12
C TYR A 431 -46.91 7.13 0.56
N SER A 432 -46.70 5.88 0.10
CA SER A 432 -47.35 5.12 -0.99
C SER A 432 -47.12 5.44 -2.48
N ASP A 433 -46.48 4.47 -3.15
CA ASP A 433 -47.00 3.71 -4.31
C ASP A 433 -47.91 4.43 -5.34
N ASN A 434 -47.44 4.53 -6.59
CA ASN A 434 -47.78 3.48 -7.57
C ASN A 434 -47.02 3.56 -8.90
N THR A 435 -46.93 2.40 -9.55
CA THR A 435 -46.42 2.25 -10.91
C THR A 435 -47.43 2.74 -11.98
N ARG A 436 -46.94 3.35 -13.07
CA ARG A 436 -47.44 3.10 -14.45
C ARG A 436 -46.54 3.71 -15.52
N ARG A 437 -46.14 2.87 -16.48
CA ARG A 437 -45.52 3.29 -17.75
C ARG A 437 -46.55 4.01 -18.63
N ARG A 438 -46.18 5.13 -19.27
CA ARG A 438 -46.53 5.42 -20.67
C ARG A 438 -45.62 6.49 -21.27
N LYS A 439 -45.50 6.43 -22.59
CA LYS A 439 -44.63 7.25 -23.45
C LYS A 439 -44.94 8.74 -23.30
N HIS A 440 -43.93 9.58 -23.52
CA HIS A 440 -44.11 10.94 -24.01
C HIS A 440 -43.23 11.14 -25.24
N ASP A 441 -43.81 11.79 -26.25
CA ASP A 441 -43.09 12.25 -27.44
C ASP A 441 -42.30 13.52 -27.11
N ASN A 442 -41.23 13.78 -27.86
CA ASN A 442 -40.35 14.93 -27.67
C ASN A 442 -41.04 16.24 -28.07
N GLU A 443 -40.88 17.27 -27.24
CA GLU A 443 -40.57 18.63 -27.71
C GLU A 443 -39.81 19.39 -26.61
N GLU A 444 -38.87 20.23 -27.02
CA GLU A 444 -37.81 20.77 -26.16
C GLU A 444 -38.25 22.00 -25.37
N ASN A 445 -37.75 22.13 -24.13
CA ASN A 445 -37.15 23.37 -23.62
C ASN A 445 -36.38 23.06 -22.34
N GLY A 446 -35.11 23.46 -22.30
CA GLY A 446 -34.17 23.03 -21.26
C GLY A 446 -34.07 23.97 -20.06
N ASP A 447 -33.56 23.45 -18.95
CA ASP A 447 -32.89 24.25 -17.93
C ASP A 447 -31.71 23.45 -17.33
N GLN A 448 -30.51 24.03 -17.39
CA GLN A 448 -29.25 23.34 -17.05
C GLN A 448 -28.91 23.50 -15.56
N ARG A 449 -29.02 22.42 -14.78
CA ARG A 449 -28.40 22.37 -13.44
C ARG A 449 -26.95 21.89 -13.54
N LYS A 450 -26.02 22.83 -13.34
CA LYS A 450 -24.57 22.62 -13.40
C LYS A 450 -24.08 21.63 -12.34
N ASN A 451 -23.50 20.52 -12.76
CA ASN A 451 -22.63 19.71 -11.90
C ASN A 451 -21.35 20.47 -11.57
N LYS A 452 -20.81 20.27 -10.35
CA LYS A 452 -19.57 20.91 -9.91
C LYS A 452 -18.35 20.12 -10.38
N ASN A 453 -17.61 20.72 -11.31
CA ASN A 453 -16.19 20.55 -11.61
C ASN A 453 -15.60 19.14 -11.40
N ILE A 454 -15.76 18.29 -12.42
CA ILE A 454 -14.72 17.33 -12.82
C ILE A 454 -13.71 18.12 -13.68
N THR A 455 -12.42 17.81 -13.60
CA THR A 455 -11.37 18.49 -14.38
C THR A 455 -11.56 18.18 -15.89
N PRO A 456 -11.49 19.15 -16.82
CA PRO A 456 -12.05 18.98 -18.18
C PRO A 456 -11.30 18.04 -19.15
N CYS A 457 -10.23 17.37 -18.73
CA CYS A 457 -9.32 16.63 -19.62
C CYS A 457 -9.79 15.20 -19.95
N ASN A 458 -10.77 14.67 -19.21
CA ASN A 458 -11.09 13.24 -19.22
C ASN A 458 -12.23 12.86 -20.17
N ASP A 459 -13.19 13.76 -20.38
CA ASP A 459 -14.36 13.47 -21.23
C ASP A 459 -13.96 13.46 -22.72
N GLU A 460 -13.07 14.35 -23.17
CA GLU A 460 -12.56 14.35 -24.56
C GLU A 460 -11.88 13.03 -24.93
N VAL A 461 -11.07 12.44 -24.05
CA VAL A 461 -10.38 11.16 -24.31
C VAL A 461 -11.38 10.01 -24.42
N ILE A 462 -12.44 10.01 -23.60
CA ILE A 462 -13.48 8.98 -23.65
C ILE A 462 -14.37 9.14 -24.89
N GLU A 463 -14.81 10.37 -25.20
CA GLU A 463 -15.59 10.67 -26.41
C GLU A 463 -14.80 10.34 -27.68
N GLN A 464 -13.50 10.67 -27.72
CA GLN A 464 -12.58 10.27 -28.79
C GLN A 464 -12.52 8.75 -28.94
N ILE A 465 -12.26 8.00 -27.85
CA ILE A 465 -12.18 6.53 -27.90
C ILE A 465 -13.52 5.91 -28.32
N GLU A 466 -14.67 6.45 -27.90
CA GLU A 466 -15.97 6.00 -28.37
C GLU A 466 -16.18 6.27 -29.87
N GLN A 467 -15.82 7.48 -30.34
CA GLN A 467 -15.89 7.87 -31.76
C GLN A 467 -14.97 7.00 -32.63
N TYR A 468 -13.79 6.61 -32.14
CA TYR A 468 -12.86 5.71 -32.84
C TYR A 468 -13.44 4.30 -32.99
N GLY A 469 -14.17 3.81 -31.98
CA GLY A 469 -14.92 2.57 -32.08
C GLY A 469 -15.92 2.59 -33.25
N ASP A 470 -16.68 3.67 -33.37
CA ASP A 470 -17.68 3.81 -34.44
C ASP A 470 -17.05 3.95 -35.84
N VAL A 471 -15.92 4.67 -35.98
CA VAL A 471 -15.23 4.89 -37.26
C VAL A 471 -14.52 3.63 -37.79
N ILE A 472 -13.95 2.79 -36.92
CA ILE A 472 -13.28 1.54 -37.31
C ILE A 472 -14.28 0.49 -37.85
N LEU A 473 -15.59 0.66 -37.62
CA LEU A 473 -16.59 -0.41 -37.73
C LEU A 473 -17.79 -0.12 -38.62
N CYS A 474 -17.79 0.97 -39.38
CA CYS A 474 -18.93 1.44 -40.17
C CYS A 474 -19.76 0.28 -40.79
N PRO A 475 -20.97 -0.06 -40.25
CA PRO A 475 -21.67 -1.30 -40.60
C PRO A 475 -22.33 -1.29 -41.98
N GLU A 476 -22.31 -0.16 -42.67
CA GLU A 476 -22.99 0.06 -43.94
C GLU A 476 -22.08 -0.36 -45.08
N GLY A 477 -22.28 -1.60 -45.56
CA GLY A 477 -21.44 -2.21 -46.59
C GLY A 477 -21.40 -1.45 -47.91
N ARG A 478 -20.42 -0.54 -48.05
CA ARG A 478 -19.82 -0.06 -49.31
C ARG A 478 -18.48 0.61 -49.04
N THR A 479 -17.51 0.28 -49.91
CA THR A 479 -16.15 0.86 -50.01
C THR A 479 -15.21 0.66 -48.81
N GLN A 480 -13.93 0.50 -49.14
CA GLN A 480 -12.79 0.15 -48.27
C GLN A 480 -12.89 0.63 -46.82
N VAL A 481 -12.58 -0.27 -45.87
CA VAL A 481 -12.10 0.13 -44.54
C VAL A 481 -11.02 1.18 -44.75
N ASN A 482 -11.21 2.39 -44.22
CA ASN A 482 -10.24 3.46 -44.34
C ASN A 482 -9.07 3.19 -43.38
N LEU A 483 -8.24 2.20 -43.76
CA LEU A 483 -7.10 1.76 -42.97
C LEU A 483 -6.14 2.92 -42.69
N THR A 484 -5.95 3.83 -43.65
CA THR A 484 -5.18 5.06 -43.47
C THR A 484 -5.75 5.89 -42.31
N GLY A 485 -7.05 6.21 -42.35
CA GLY A 485 -7.70 6.93 -41.25
C GLY A 485 -7.65 6.21 -39.90
N ALA A 486 -7.77 4.87 -39.90
CA ALA A 486 -7.64 4.06 -38.68
C ALA A 486 -6.20 4.09 -38.11
N TYR A 487 -5.16 4.04 -38.95
CA TYR A 487 -3.78 4.18 -38.53
C TYR A 487 -3.42 5.61 -38.09
N ASP A 488 -3.96 6.64 -38.76
CA ASP A 488 -3.80 8.04 -38.36
C ASP A 488 -4.44 8.31 -36.99
N MET A 489 -5.64 7.76 -36.74
CA MET A 489 -6.30 7.79 -35.42
C MET A 489 -5.51 7.01 -34.36
N LEU A 490 -5.04 5.80 -34.67
CA LEU A 490 -4.22 5.02 -33.75
C LEU A 490 -2.94 5.78 -33.35
N LYS A 491 -2.31 6.49 -34.31
CA LYS A 491 -1.17 7.37 -34.04
C LYS A 491 -1.53 8.50 -33.07
N GLN A 492 -2.67 9.16 -33.23
CA GLN A 492 -3.15 10.19 -32.31
C GLN A 492 -3.42 9.64 -30.89
N ILE A 493 -3.99 8.43 -30.77
CA ILE A 493 -4.15 7.76 -29.47
C ILE A 493 -2.78 7.52 -28.84
N ARG A 494 -1.83 6.96 -29.60
CA ARG A 494 -0.46 6.67 -29.12
C ARG A 494 0.27 7.92 -28.62
N GLU A 495 0.08 9.06 -29.28
CA GLU A 495 0.64 10.36 -28.86
C GLU A 495 0.12 10.81 -27.49
N HIS A 496 -1.07 10.38 -27.08
CA HIS A 496 -1.72 10.73 -25.81
C HIS A 496 -1.84 9.57 -24.81
N SER A 497 -1.31 8.38 -25.12
CA SER A 497 -1.44 7.16 -24.29
C SER A 497 -0.09 6.59 -23.81
N PRO A 498 0.68 7.31 -22.99
CA PRO A 498 1.90 6.77 -22.38
C PRO A 498 1.59 5.63 -21.38
N PRO A 499 2.36 4.53 -21.37
CA PRO A 499 2.12 3.38 -20.49
C PRO A 499 2.35 3.67 -19.00
N TYR A 500 2.92 4.83 -18.66
CA TYR A 500 3.18 5.28 -17.28
C TYR A 500 2.40 6.57 -16.93
N GLY A 501 1.42 6.94 -17.75
CA GLY A 501 0.57 8.12 -17.55
C GLY A 501 -0.45 7.96 -16.41
N ASP A 502 -1.46 8.82 -16.39
CA ASP A 502 -2.64 8.63 -15.54
C ASP A 502 -3.44 7.36 -15.92
N PHE A 503 -4.43 7.00 -15.12
CA PHE A 503 -5.16 5.75 -15.32
C PHE A 503 -5.90 5.66 -16.68
N LEU A 504 -6.40 6.77 -17.23
CA LEU A 504 -7.04 6.79 -18.55
C LEU A 504 -6.00 6.68 -19.66
N GLN A 505 -4.87 7.36 -19.54
CA GLN A 505 -3.75 7.23 -20.47
C GLN A 505 -3.21 5.79 -20.52
N ARG A 506 -3.09 5.13 -19.37
CA ARG A 506 -2.69 3.70 -19.30
C ARG A 506 -3.76 2.78 -19.88
N VAL A 507 -5.05 3.02 -19.63
CA VAL A 507 -6.13 2.25 -20.28
C VAL A 507 -6.09 2.43 -21.79
N ALA A 508 -6.04 3.67 -22.28
CA ALA A 508 -5.93 4.00 -23.70
C ALA A 508 -4.72 3.31 -24.35
N HIS A 509 -3.60 3.16 -23.63
CA HIS A 509 -2.43 2.44 -24.10
C HIS A 509 -2.72 0.96 -24.38
N TYR A 510 -3.40 0.26 -23.46
CA TYR A 510 -3.79 -1.14 -23.65
C TYR A 510 -4.91 -1.32 -24.69
N LEU A 511 -5.85 -0.37 -24.77
CA LEU A 511 -6.87 -0.36 -25.84
C LEU A 511 -6.23 -0.19 -27.22
N ALA A 512 -5.25 0.72 -27.35
CA ALA A 512 -4.48 0.92 -28.57
C ALA A 512 -3.67 -0.33 -28.95
N ASN A 513 -3.05 -1.02 -27.98
CA ASN A 513 -2.39 -2.32 -28.22
C ASN A 513 -3.36 -3.36 -28.83
N GLY A 514 -4.61 -3.42 -28.33
CA GLY A 514 -5.64 -4.31 -28.85
C GLY A 514 -6.15 -3.93 -30.25
N LEU A 515 -6.34 -2.63 -30.50
CA LEU A 515 -6.77 -2.12 -31.81
C LEU A 515 -5.70 -2.35 -32.89
N GLU A 516 -4.43 -2.08 -32.57
CA GLU A 516 -3.29 -2.32 -33.46
C GLU A 516 -3.17 -3.82 -33.80
N ALA A 517 -3.21 -4.69 -32.79
CA ALA A 517 -3.18 -6.14 -32.97
C ALA A 517 -4.27 -6.65 -33.93
N ARG A 518 -5.48 -6.05 -33.85
CA ARG A 518 -6.62 -6.35 -34.71
C ARG A 518 -6.40 -5.85 -36.14
N LEU A 519 -6.00 -4.58 -36.32
CA LEU A 519 -5.78 -3.96 -37.63
C LEU A 519 -4.66 -4.66 -38.42
N GLU A 520 -3.62 -5.13 -37.74
CA GLU A 520 -2.51 -5.84 -38.36
C GLU A 520 -2.77 -7.34 -38.63
N GLY A 521 -3.91 -7.89 -38.18
CA GLY A 521 -4.16 -9.34 -38.21
C GLY A 521 -3.15 -10.15 -37.37
N LYS A 522 -2.53 -9.51 -36.36
CA LYS A 522 -1.52 -10.11 -35.46
C LYS A 522 -2.12 -10.64 -34.16
N GLU A 523 -3.42 -10.92 -34.15
CA GLU A 523 -4.24 -11.48 -33.07
C GLU A 523 -3.49 -12.62 -32.31
N LEU A 524 -2.89 -13.54 -33.06
CA LEU A 524 -2.10 -14.66 -32.56
C LEU A 524 -0.73 -14.25 -32.00
N LYS A 525 -0.04 -13.28 -32.61
CA LYS A 525 1.36 -12.97 -32.25
C LYS A 525 1.46 -12.20 -30.94
N LEU A 526 0.57 -11.24 -30.68
CA LEU A 526 0.63 -10.43 -29.45
C LEU A 526 0.07 -11.16 -28.23
N THR A 527 -0.97 -11.99 -28.40
CA THR A 527 -1.45 -12.88 -27.33
C THR A 527 -0.46 -13.98 -26.95
N HIS A 528 0.38 -14.42 -27.89
CA HIS A 528 1.41 -15.44 -27.67
C HIS A 528 2.81 -14.86 -27.34
N ALA A 529 3.02 -13.55 -27.54
CA ALA A 529 4.24 -12.84 -27.12
C ALA A 529 4.20 -12.38 -25.65
N ASN A 530 3.08 -12.58 -24.96
CA ASN A 530 3.10 -12.63 -23.50
C ASN A 530 3.98 -13.80 -23.06
N GLU A 531 5.22 -13.48 -22.68
CA GLU A 531 6.09 -14.37 -21.91
C GLU A 531 5.26 -15.04 -20.81
N GLU A 532 5.42 -16.36 -20.61
CA GLU A 532 4.70 -17.07 -19.56
C GLU A 532 4.99 -16.40 -18.20
N VAL A 533 3.99 -15.67 -17.70
CA VAL A 533 4.09 -14.93 -16.44
C VAL A 533 4.45 -15.93 -15.36
N SER A 534 5.64 -15.77 -14.77
CA SER A 534 6.15 -16.77 -13.85
C SER A 534 5.24 -16.90 -12.63
N PRO A 535 5.16 -18.08 -11.99
CA PRO A 535 4.39 -18.23 -10.76
C PRO A 535 4.78 -17.20 -9.68
N SER A 536 6.07 -16.82 -9.64
CA SER A 536 6.58 -15.76 -8.76
C SER A 536 5.96 -14.40 -9.06
N GLU A 537 5.90 -14.00 -10.32
CA GLU A 537 5.27 -12.75 -10.76
C GLU A 537 3.77 -12.72 -10.47
N VAL A 538 3.04 -13.81 -10.75
CA VAL A 538 1.60 -13.87 -10.42
C VAL A 538 1.37 -13.75 -8.92
N LEU A 539 2.19 -14.39 -8.08
CA LEU A 539 2.06 -14.30 -6.62
C LEU A 539 2.40 -12.90 -6.10
N LYS A 540 3.40 -12.22 -6.68
CA LYS A 540 3.71 -10.80 -6.36
C LYS A 540 2.57 -9.85 -6.75
N ALA A 541 2.06 -9.97 -7.96
CA ALA A 541 0.91 -9.20 -8.43
C ALA A 541 -0.34 -9.48 -7.57
N ASN A 542 -0.56 -10.74 -7.18
CA ASN A 542 -1.68 -11.08 -6.30
C ASN A 542 -1.51 -10.47 -4.90
N ARG A 543 -0.28 -10.44 -4.34
CA ARG A 543 0.00 -9.83 -3.03
C ARG A 543 -0.44 -8.37 -2.95
N ILE A 544 -0.03 -7.52 -3.91
CA ILE A 544 -0.45 -6.11 -3.91
C ILE A 544 -1.96 -5.98 -4.21
N TYR A 545 -2.51 -6.84 -5.08
CA TYR A 545 -3.95 -6.84 -5.37
C TYR A 545 -4.79 -7.13 -4.12
N VAL A 546 -4.45 -8.16 -3.32
CA VAL A 546 -5.24 -8.51 -2.12
C VAL A 546 -5.08 -7.52 -0.97
N ALA A 547 -3.97 -6.78 -0.91
CA ALA A 547 -3.77 -5.70 0.04
C ALA A 547 -4.58 -4.43 -0.34
N SER A 548 -4.62 -4.09 -1.63
CA SER A 548 -5.24 -2.85 -2.11
C SER A 548 -6.72 -2.99 -2.52
N VAL A 549 -7.18 -4.20 -2.87
CA VAL A 549 -8.49 -4.45 -3.50
C VAL A 549 -9.26 -5.56 -2.76
N PRO A 550 -10.45 -5.27 -2.21
CA PRO A 550 -11.16 -6.21 -1.33
C PRO A 550 -11.74 -7.43 -2.06
N PHE A 551 -11.87 -7.39 -3.39
CA PHE A 551 -12.77 -8.28 -4.13
C PHE A 551 -12.47 -9.78 -3.98
N GLN A 552 -11.19 -10.16 -4.06
CA GLN A 552 -10.77 -11.56 -3.94
C GLN A 552 -10.83 -12.04 -2.49
N ILE A 553 -10.26 -11.28 -1.55
CA ILE A 553 -10.23 -11.67 -0.13
C ILE A 553 -11.63 -11.77 0.48
N MET A 554 -12.55 -10.89 0.10
CA MET A 554 -13.92 -10.89 0.60
C MET A 554 -14.78 -11.99 -0.02
N SER A 555 -14.38 -12.49 -1.19
CA SER A 555 -14.95 -13.73 -1.75
C SER A 555 -14.49 -14.94 -0.95
N TYR A 556 -13.19 -15.04 -0.69
CA TYR A 556 -12.62 -16.13 0.11
C TYR A 556 -13.17 -16.13 1.54
N TYR A 557 -13.27 -14.98 2.21
CA TYR A 557 -13.87 -14.85 3.53
C TYR A 557 -15.30 -15.41 3.58
N THR A 558 -16.18 -14.90 2.71
CA THR A 558 -17.60 -15.26 2.72
C THR A 558 -17.84 -16.71 2.28
N MET A 559 -17.12 -17.19 1.27
CA MET A 559 -17.23 -18.59 0.83
C MET A 559 -16.62 -19.55 1.86
N ASN A 560 -15.42 -19.30 2.37
CA ASN A 560 -14.78 -20.19 3.35
C ASN A 560 -15.55 -20.23 4.68
N LYS A 561 -16.14 -19.12 5.16
CA LYS A 561 -17.03 -19.15 6.34
C LYS A 561 -18.36 -19.87 6.05
N THR A 562 -18.83 -19.90 4.81
CA THR A 562 -19.98 -20.72 4.41
C THR A 562 -19.64 -22.21 4.38
N ILE A 563 -18.48 -22.59 3.84
CA ILE A 563 -17.98 -23.97 3.88
C ILE A 563 -17.75 -24.42 5.33
N ALA A 564 -17.09 -23.60 6.16
CA ALA A 564 -16.79 -23.95 7.55
C ALA A 564 -18.05 -24.28 8.37
N ARG A 565 -19.17 -23.61 8.11
CA ARG A 565 -20.48 -23.93 8.70
C ARG A 565 -21.11 -25.19 8.13
N LEU A 566 -20.97 -25.44 6.83
CA LEU A 566 -21.43 -26.70 6.21
C LEU A 566 -20.75 -27.93 6.82
N VAL A 567 -19.50 -27.80 7.26
CA VAL A 567 -18.68 -28.92 7.76
C VAL A 567 -18.31 -28.83 9.24
N GLU A 568 -19.06 -28.04 10.01
CA GLU A 568 -18.82 -27.79 11.45
C GLU A 568 -18.70 -29.07 12.28
N GLU A 569 -19.53 -30.08 11.96
CA GLU A 569 -19.51 -31.41 12.59
C GLU A 569 -19.19 -32.56 11.62
N ALA A 570 -18.83 -32.27 10.36
CA ALA A 570 -18.52 -33.31 9.39
C ALA A 570 -17.12 -33.92 9.62
N PRO A 571 -16.93 -35.25 9.45
CA PRO A 571 -15.63 -35.91 9.61
C PRO A 571 -14.73 -35.76 8.37
N SER A 572 -15.29 -35.43 7.22
CA SER A 572 -14.56 -35.11 5.99
C SER A 572 -15.29 -34.05 5.17
N ILE A 573 -14.64 -33.59 4.10
CA ILE A 573 -15.20 -32.69 3.09
C ILE A 573 -14.54 -33.01 1.73
N HIS A 574 -15.33 -33.01 0.66
CA HIS A 574 -14.83 -33.02 -0.71
C HIS A 574 -15.09 -31.68 -1.38
N ILE A 575 -14.03 -31.05 -1.88
CA ILE A 575 -14.07 -29.82 -2.67
C ILE A 575 -13.66 -30.16 -4.10
N VAL A 576 -14.54 -29.90 -5.06
CA VAL A 576 -14.23 -29.95 -6.50
C VAL A 576 -14.05 -28.51 -6.98
N ASP A 577 -12.83 -28.11 -7.29
CA ASP A 577 -12.47 -26.71 -7.56
C ASP A 577 -12.12 -26.49 -9.03
N PHE A 578 -13.05 -25.85 -9.76
CA PHE A 578 -12.93 -25.51 -11.17
C PHE A 578 -12.21 -24.17 -11.34
N GLY A 579 -10.99 -24.25 -11.88
CA GLY A 579 -10.08 -23.12 -12.00
C GLY A 579 -9.22 -22.90 -10.75
N ILE A 580 -8.85 -23.97 -10.04
CA ILE A 580 -8.07 -23.93 -8.78
C ILE A 580 -6.81 -23.06 -8.87
N TYR A 581 -6.21 -22.95 -10.05
CA TYR A 581 -5.08 -22.08 -10.35
C TYR A 581 -3.87 -22.31 -9.42
N TYR A 582 -3.60 -21.42 -8.45
CA TYR A 582 -2.56 -21.58 -7.41
C TYR A 582 -3.12 -21.95 -6.02
N GLY A 583 -4.42 -22.25 -5.91
CA GLY A 583 -5.05 -22.77 -4.68
C GLY A 583 -5.21 -21.76 -3.54
N LEU A 584 -5.06 -20.46 -3.80
CA LEU A 584 -4.91 -19.40 -2.78
C LEU A 584 -6.11 -19.24 -1.82
N GLN A 585 -7.29 -19.77 -2.16
CA GLN A 585 -8.45 -19.81 -1.27
C GLN A 585 -8.28 -20.78 -0.08
N TRP A 586 -7.56 -21.88 -0.30
CA TRP A 586 -7.59 -23.06 0.56
C TRP A 586 -6.70 -23.01 1.82
N PRO A 587 -5.53 -22.35 1.85
CA PRO A 587 -4.74 -22.19 3.08
C PRO A 587 -5.57 -21.73 4.28
N CYS A 588 -6.36 -20.67 4.11
CA CYS A 588 -7.22 -20.14 5.17
C CYS A 588 -8.24 -21.18 5.68
N ILE A 589 -8.83 -22.03 4.82
CA ILE A 589 -9.79 -23.03 5.30
C ILE A 589 -9.09 -24.21 5.99
N ILE A 590 -7.93 -24.64 5.50
CA ILE A 590 -7.12 -25.70 6.13
C ILE A 590 -6.74 -25.28 7.55
N GLN A 591 -6.24 -24.05 7.73
CA GLN A 591 -5.90 -23.49 9.03
C GLN A 591 -7.13 -23.39 9.95
N ASN A 592 -8.24 -22.80 9.48
CA ASN A 592 -9.47 -22.69 10.28
C ASN A 592 -10.02 -24.08 10.70
N LEU A 593 -10.03 -25.07 9.81
CA LEU A 593 -10.55 -26.41 10.10
C LEU A 593 -9.63 -27.23 11.01
N SER A 594 -8.31 -26.96 11.01
CA SER A 594 -7.36 -27.58 11.94
C SER A 594 -7.62 -27.25 13.42
N LYS A 595 -8.30 -26.14 13.68
CA LYS A 595 -8.62 -25.63 15.02
C LYS A 595 -9.98 -26.13 15.57
N ARG A 596 -10.70 -27.00 14.86
CA ARG A 596 -11.99 -27.54 15.31
C ARG A 596 -11.83 -28.33 16.62
N PRO A 597 -12.76 -28.18 17.61
CA PRO A 597 -12.66 -28.89 18.89
C PRO A 597 -12.59 -30.42 18.78
N ASN A 598 -13.28 -30.97 17.78
CA ASN A 598 -13.33 -32.41 17.49
C ASN A 598 -12.16 -32.89 16.60
N GLY A 599 -11.17 -32.03 16.34
CA GLY A 599 -10.07 -32.26 15.40
C GLY A 599 -10.41 -31.89 13.95
N PRO A 600 -9.40 -31.82 13.06
CA PRO A 600 -9.62 -31.54 11.64
C PRO A 600 -10.44 -32.61 10.93
N PRO A 601 -11.31 -32.22 9.97
CA PRO A 601 -11.88 -33.17 9.02
C PRO A 601 -10.78 -33.66 8.05
N ARG A 602 -10.99 -34.83 7.44
CA ARG A 602 -10.26 -35.17 6.22
C ARG A 602 -10.70 -34.22 5.09
N ILE A 603 -9.76 -33.47 4.51
CA ILE A 603 -10.02 -32.60 3.37
C ILE A 603 -9.60 -33.33 2.09
N ARG A 604 -10.55 -33.53 1.17
CA ARG A 604 -10.30 -34.01 -0.19
C ARG A 604 -10.49 -32.87 -1.17
N ILE A 605 -9.52 -32.60 -2.04
CA ILE A 605 -9.62 -31.58 -3.10
C ILE A 605 -9.37 -32.22 -4.47
N THR A 606 -10.37 -32.14 -5.35
CA THR A 606 -10.19 -32.38 -6.79
C THR A 606 -9.95 -31.04 -7.46
N GLY A 607 -8.69 -30.72 -7.76
CA GLY A 607 -8.29 -29.47 -8.38
C GLY A 607 -8.32 -29.58 -9.90
N ILE A 608 -9.12 -28.74 -10.55
CA ILE A 608 -9.32 -28.75 -12.00
C ILE A 608 -8.82 -27.42 -12.57
N ASP A 609 -7.98 -27.46 -13.60
CA ASP A 609 -7.59 -26.25 -14.33
C ASP A 609 -7.29 -26.57 -15.81
N PHE A 610 -7.29 -25.53 -16.65
CA PHE A 610 -6.94 -25.68 -18.06
C PHE A 610 -5.48 -26.12 -18.22
N PRO A 611 -5.17 -27.03 -19.17
CA PRO A 611 -3.81 -27.51 -19.39
C PRO A 611 -2.88 -26.37 -19.79
N GLN A 612 -1.66 -26.38 -19.23
CA GLN A 612 -0.61 -25.45 -19.61
C GLN A 612 -0.10 -25.71 -21.03
N ARG A 613 0.53 -24.70 -21.62
CA ARG A 613 1.26 -24.84 -22.90
C ARG A 613 2.55 -25.66 -22.69
N GLY A 614 3.14 -26.12 -23.79
CA GLY A 614 4.39 -26.87 -23.77
C GLY A 614 4.28 -28.33 -23.28
N PHE A 615 5.40 -28.89 -22.83
CA PHE A 615 5.55 -30.33 -22.55
C PHE A 615 5.00 -30.80 -21.20
N ARG A 616 4.43 -29.90 -20.38
CA ARG A 616 3.99 -30.19 -19.01
C ARG A 616 2.61 -29.60 -18.71
N PRO A 617 1.56 -30.05 -19.42
CA PRO A 617 0.21 -29.46 -19.30
C PRO A 617 -0.38 -29.53 -17.89
N ALA A 618 0.01 -30.50 -17.06
CA ALA A 618 -0.49 -30.67 -15.70
C ALA A 618 0.34 -30.01 -14.58
N GLU A 619 1.52 -29.46 -14.88
CA GLU A 619 2.51 -29.09 -13.85
C GLU A 619 2.01 -28.07 -12.82
N ARG A 620 1.24 -27.04 -13.23
CA ARG A 620 0.64 -26.06 -12.29
C ARG A 620 -0.38 -26.68 -11.34
N VAL A 621 -1.26 -27.55 -11.82
CA VAL A 621 -2.30 -28.18 -10.98
C VAL A 621 -1.67 -29.25 -10.07
N GLU A 622 -0.65 -29.96 -10.54
CA GLU A 622 0.15 -30.88 -9.73
C GLU A 622 1.00 -30.15 -8.66
N GLU A 623 1.63 -29.02 -8.99
CA GLU A 623 2.37 -28.20 -8.03
C GLU A 623 1.43 -27.63 -6.95
N THR A 624 0.26 -27.12 -7.36
CA THR A 624 -0.75 -26.62 -6.43
C THR A 624 -1.19 -27.71 -5.45
N GLY A 625 -1.42 -28.93 -5.93
CA GLY A 625 -1.65 -30.10 -5.07
C GLY A 625 -0.51 -30.37 -4.08
N ARG A 626 0.74 -30.30 -4.54
CA ARG A 626 1.93 -30.50 -3.69
C ARG A 626 2.13 -29.37 -2.67
N CYS A 627 1.78 -28.13 -3.00
CA CYS A 627 1.75 -27.01 -2.06
C CYS A 627 0.66 -27.17 -1.00
N LEU A 628 -0.57 -27.51 -1.41
CA LEU A 628 -1.68 -27.74 -0.49
C LEU A 628 -1.43 -28.96 0.43
N ALA A 629 -0.83 -30.03 -0.09
CA ALA A 629 -0.45 -31.20 0.71
C ALA A 629 0.52 -30.84 1.84
N LYS A 630 1.61 -30.12 1.53
CA LYS A 630 2.55 -29.61 2.54
C LYS A 630 1.86 -28.72 3.57
N TYR A 631 0.92 -27.89 3.15
CA TYR A 631 0.17 -27.01 4.04
C TYR A 631 -0.80 -27.82 4.94
N CYS A 632 -1.41 -28.89 4.45
CA CYS A 632 -2.21 -29.80 5.26
C CYS A 632 -1.35 -30.60 6.26
N GLU A 633 -0.20 -31.13 5.83
CA GLU A 633 0.78 -31.81 6.70
C GLU A 633 1.20 -30.90 7.87
N LYS A 634 1.58 -29.66 7.55
CA LYS A 634 1.89 -28.56 8.48
C LYS A 634 0.83 -28.38 9.60
N TYR A 635 -0.45 -28.38 9.24
CA TYR A 635 -1.56 -28.25 10.21
C TYR A 635 -2.13 -29.59 10.73
N ASN A 636 -1.49 -30.72 10.41
CA ASN A 636 -1.94 -32.07 10.77
C ASN A 636 -3.37 -32.39 10.27
N VAL A 637 -3.75 -31.83 9.12
CA VAL A 637 -5.05 -32.07 8.48
C VAL A 637 -4.93 -33.27 7.54
N PRO A 638 -5.72 -34.35 7.70
CA PRO A 638 -5.70 -35.48 6.78
C PRO A 638 -6.14 -35.02 5.38
N PHE A 639 -5.33 -35.30 4.35
CA PHE A 639 -5.50 -34.68 3.03
C PHE A 639 -5.39 -35.67 1.87
N GLU A 640 -6.27 -35.49 0.88
CA GLU A 640 -6.26 -36.21 -0.39
C GLU A 640 -6.40 -35.20 -1.54
N TYR A 641 -5.60 -35.35 -2.61
CA TYR A 641 -5.62 -34.43 -3.76
C TYR A 641 -5.66 -35.17 -5.10
N TYR A 642 -6.52 -34.69 -6.00
CA TYR A 642 -6.66 -35.22 -7.36
C TYR A 642 -6.51 -34.09 -8.40
N PRO A 643 -5.37 -34.00 -9.11
CA PRO A 643 -5.17 -33.02 -10.19
C PRO A 643 -5.90 -33.44 -11.47
N ILE A 644 -6.59 -32.51 -12.11
CA ILE A 644 -7.16 -32.67 -13.45
C ILE A 644 -6.76 -31.47 -14.32
N ALA A 645 -5.93 -31.74 -15.34
CA ALA A 645 -5.50 -30.75 -16.33
C ALA A 645 -6.25 -30.96 -17.65
N LYS A 646 -7.46 -30.39 -17.76
CA LYS A 646 -8.36 -30.55 -18.92
C LYS A 646 -9.17 -29.29 -19.17
N LYS A 647 -9.72 -29.17 -20.37
CA LYS A 647 -10.90 -28.33 -20.60
C LYS A 647 -12.04 -28.85 -19.71
N TRP A 648 -12.88 -27.97 -19.16
CA TRP A 648 -13.86 -28.38 -18.15
C TRP A 648 -15.03 -29.17 -18.76
N GLU A 649 -15.35 -28.90 -20.03
CA GLU A 649 -16.32 -29.63 -20.83
C GLU A 649 -15.92 -31.10 -21.10
N ASP A 650 -14.62 -31.43 -21.02
CA ASP A 650 -14.08 -32.78 -21.24
C ASP A 650 -13.99 -33.64 -19.95
N VAL A 651 -14.21 -33.05 -18.77
CA VAL A 651 -14.08 -33.74 -17.48
C VAL A 651 -15.24 -34.70 -17.24
N GLN A 652 -14.94 -35.96 -16.95
CA GLN A 652 -15.94 -36.98 -16.67
C GLN A 652 -16.20 -37.13 -15.16
N LEU A 653 -17.42 -37.53 -14.78
CA LEU A 653 -17.87 -37.60 -13.39
C LEU A 653 -17.02 -38.59 -12.55
N GLU A 654 -16.58 -39.68 -13.17
CA GLU A 654 -15.80 -40.77 -12.57
C GLU A 654 -14.34 -40.37 -12.27
N GLU A 655 -13.86 -39.30 -12.91
CA GLU A 655 -12.54 -38.72 -12.65
C GLU A 655 -12.50 -37.94 -11.34
N LEU A 656 -13.65 -37.41 -10.90
CA LEU A 656 -13.74 -36.48 -9.78
C LEU A 656 -13.55 -37.13 -8.40
N LYS A 657 -13.65 -38.46 -8.30
CA LYS A 657 -13.50 -39.28 -7.07
C LYS A 657 -14.50 -38.97 -5.95
N ILE A 658 -15.74 -38.69 -6.32
CA ILE A 658 -16.84 -38.39 -5.39
C ILE A 658 -17.25 -39.64 -4.59
N GLU A 659 -17.25 -39.54 -3.26
CA GLU A 659 -17.78 -40.54 -2.33
C GLU A 659 -19.19 -40.13 -1.84
N ARG A 660 -20.07 -41.09 -1.54
CA ARG A 660 -21.50 -40.82 -1.27
C ARG A 660 -21.84 -40.30 0.13
N ASN A 661 -20.86 -40.19 1.03
CA ASN A 661 -21.09 -39.98 2.48
C ASN A 661 -20.27 -38.81 3.07
N GLU A 662 -19.88 -37.83 2.26
CA GLU A 662 -19.20 -36.62 2.76
C GLU A 662 -19.77 -35.35 2.09
N PRO A 663 -19.78 -34.20 2.79
CA PRO A 663 -20.21 -32.93 2.22
C PRO A 663 -19.41 -32.58 0.96
N LEU A 664 -20.13 -32.30 -0.12
CA LEU A 664 -19.58 -32.07 -1.45
C LEU A 664 -19.78 -30.61 -1.86
N VAL A 665 -18.68 -29.87 -1.94
CA VAL A 665 -18.63 -28.49 -2.40
C VAL A 665 -18.11 -28.46 -3.83
N VAL A 666 -18.83 -27.81 -4.74
CA VAL A 666 -18.24 -27.38 -6.02
C VAL A 666 -17.89 -25.90 -5.90
N ASN A 667 -16.65 -25.55 -6.20
CA ASN A 667 -16.13 -24.18 -6.18
C ASN A 667 -15.75 -23.78 -7.61
N CYS A 668 -16.12 -22.57 -8.02
CA CYS A 668 -15.67 -21.97 -9.28
C CYS A 668 -15.61 -20.46 -9.10
N LEU A 669 -14.45 -19.92 -8.74
CA LEU A 669 -14.30 -18.48 -8.50
C LEU A 669 -13.58 -17.79 -9.66
N TYR A 670 -14.28 -16.86 -10.31
CA TYR A 670 -13.77 -15.94 -11.33
C TYR A 670 -13.18 -16.56 -12.59
N ARG A 671 -13.29 -17.87 -12.83
CA ARG A 671 -12.63 -18.56 -13.96
C ARG A 671 -13.56 -19.01 -15.09
N ALA A 672 -14.89 -19.04 -14.87
CA ALA A 672 -15.86 -19.50 -15.87
C ALA A 672 -15.97 -18.62 -17.13
N HIS A 673 -15.43 -17.39 -17.11
CA HIS A 673 -15.37 -16.51 -18.30
C HIS A 673 -14.47 -17.04 -19.42
N LEU A 674 -13.60 -18.02 -19.12
CA LEU A 674 -12.69 -18.68 -20.07
C LEU A 674 -13.35 -19.83 -20.85
N LEU A 675 -14.53 -20.27 -20.44
CA LEU A 675 -15.32 -21.25 -21.21
C LEU A 675 -15.91 -20.55 -22.43
N PHE A 676 -15.86 -21.17 -23.60
CA PHE A 676 -16.53 -20.62 -24.77
C PHE A 676 -18.05 -20.53 -24.59
N ASP A 677 -18.66 -19.62 -25.34
CA ASP A 677 -20.09 -19.39 -25.41
C ASP A 677 -20.67 -19.88 -26.75
N GLU A 678 -21.96 -19.64 -26.97
CA GLU A 678 -22.70 -20.05 -28.15
C GLU A 678 -22.20 -19.37 -29.46
N SER A 679 -21.29 -18.39 -29.39
CA SER A 679 -20.67 -17.76 -30.58
C SER A 679 -19.57 -18.63 -31.21
N VAL A 680 -19.23 -19.77 -30.61
CA VAL A 680 -18.08 -20.61 -30.99
C VAL A 680 -18.50 -22.03 -31.30
N GLU A 681 -19.30 -22.63 -30.42
CA GLU A 681 -19.81 -24.00 -30.56
C GLU A 681 -21.32 -24.03 -30.29
N GLU A 682 -22.08 -24.79 -31.11
CA GLU A 682 -23.54 -24.92 -30.96
C GLU A 682 -23.94 -25.50 -29.59
N ASN A 683 -23.12 -26.40 -29.05
CA ASN A 683 -23.25 -26.94 -27.69
C ASN A 683 -22.31 -26.20 -26.72
N SER A 684 -22.77 -25.07 -26.21
CA SER A 684 -22.05 -24.21 -25.26
C SER A 684 -21.28 -24.97 -24.17
N PRO A 685 -19.95 -24.86 -24.09
CA PRO A 685 -19.14 -25.43 -23.01
C PRO A 685 -19.57 -24.98 -21.61
N ARG A 686 -20.16 -23.79 -21.46
CA ARG A 686 -20.76 -23.29 -20.20
C ARG A 686 -21.94 -24.16 -19.75
N ASP A 687 -22.79 -24.55 -20.69
CA ASP A 687 -23.93 -25.42 -20.39
C ASP A 687 -23.46 -26.86 -20.14
N THR A 688 -22.42 -27.33 -20.83
CA THR A 688 -21.79 -28.63 -20.55
C THR A 688 -21.16 -28.67 -19.16
N PHE A 689 -20.44 -27.61 -18.76
CA PHE A 689 -19.93 -27.42 -17.40
C PHE A 689 -21.07 -27.43 -16.36
N LEU A 690 -22.12 -26.63 -16.54
CA LEU A 690 -23.24 -26.62 -15.57
C LEU A 690 -24.00 -27.95 -15.52
N LYS A 691 -24.12 -28.67 -16.66
CA LYS A 691 -24.65 -30.05 -16.69
C LYS A 691 -23.74 -31.02 -15.92
N LEU A 692 -22.41 -30.86 -15.98
CA LEU A 692 -21.48 -31.64 -15.16
C LEU A 692 -21.67 -31.31 -13.67
N VAL A 693 -21.70 -30.03 -13.28
CA VAL A 693 -21.97 -29.63 -11.88
C VAL A 693 -23.33 -30.16 -11.40
N ARG A 694 -24.36 -30.20 -12.25
CA ARG A 694 -25.66 -30.80 -11.90
C ARG A 694 -25.56 -32.31 -11.68
N LYS A 695 -24.71 -33.03 -12.43
CA LYS A 695 -24.41 -34.47 -12.26
C LYS A 695 -23.55 -34.76 -11.02
N ILE A 696 -22.65 -33.85 -10.65
CA ILE A 696 -21.88 -33.90 -9.38
C ILE A 696 -22.86 -33.90 -8.19
N ASN A 697 -23.97 -33.16 -8.31
CA ASN A 697 -25.02 -33.05 -7.29
C ASN A 697 -24.46 -32.60 -5.91
N PRO A 698 -23.75 -31.45 -5.83
CA PRO A 698 -23.13 -30.99 -4.60
C PRO A 698 -24.16 -30.49 -3.57
N ASP A 699 -23.77 -30.51 -2.29
CA ASP A 699 -24.48 -29.86 -1.19
C ASP A 699 -24.51 -28.34 -1.35
N ILE A 700 -23.47 -27.79 -1.97
CA ILE A 700 -23.39 -26.37 -2.35
C ILE A 700 -22.47 -26.17 -3.57
N PHE A 701 -22.96 -25.43 -4.55
CA PHE A 701 -22.15 -24.90 -5.66
C PHE A 701 -21.89 -23.41 -5.40
N MET A 702 -20.62 -23.06 -5.22
CA MET A 702 -20.14 -21.70 -5.00
C MET A 702 -19.58 -21.14 -6.30
N HIS A 703 -20.14 -20.01 -6.76
CA HIS A 703 -19.81 -19.42 -8.04
C HIS A 703 -19.48 -17.94 -7.88
N ALA A 704 -18.33 -17.50 -8.40
CA ALA A 704 -18.00 -16.09 -8.54
C ALA A 704 -17.69 -15.73 -9.99
N VAL A 705 -18.13 -14.55 -10.42
CA VAL A 705 -18.10 -14.13 -11.83
C VAL A 705 -17.55 -12.71 -11.96
N VAL A 706 -16.81 -12.49 -13.06
CA VAL A 706 -16.41 -11.16 -13.53
C VAL A 706 -17.63 -10.55 -14.20
N ASN A 707 -18.13 -9.43 -13.67
CA ASN A 707 -19.33 -8.78 -14.20
C ASN A 707 -18.96 -7.86 -15.38
N SER A 708 -19.10 -8.38 -16.59
CA SER A 708 -18.98 -7.64 -17.85
C SER A 708 -19.89 -8.27 -18.91
N THR A 709 -20.37 -7.46 -19.85
CA THR A 709 -21.17 -7.86 -21.01
C THR A 709 -20.35 -8.05 -22.29
N SER A 710 -19.01 -8.04 -22.20
CA SER A 710 -18.10 -8.09 -23.35
C SER A 710 -17.97 -9.45 -24.04
N SER A 711 -18.84 -10.43 -23.77
CA SER A 711 -18.95 -11.68 -24.54
C SER A 711 -19.72 -11.52 -25.87
N VAL A 712 -20.44 -10.41 -26.08
CA VAL A 712 -21.28 -10.21 -27.28
C VAL A 712 -20.50 -10.28 -28.61
N PRO A 713 -21.12 -10.78 -29.71
CA PRO A 713 -20.44 -10.94 -31.00
C PRO A 713 -20.11 -9.60 -31.69
N PHE A 714 -20.80 -8.52 -31.35
CA PHE A 714 -20.59 -7.18 -31.93
C PHE A 714 -19.40 -6.47 -31.29
N PHE A 715 -18.36 -6.20 -32.09
CA PHE A 715 -17.09 -5.65 -31.56
C PHE A 715 -17.25 -4.26 -30.92
N LEU A 716 -18.09 -3.36 -31.45
CA LEU A 716 -18.32 -2.03 -30.85
C LEU A 716 -18.78 -2.14 -29.38
N ASN A 717 -19.81 -2.96 -29.15
CA ASN A 717 -20.37 -3.17 -27.82
C ASN A 717 -19.35 -3.79 -26.87
N ARG A 718 -18.53 -4.75 -27.36
CA ARG A 718 -17.41 -5.28 -26.57
C ARG A 718 -16.40 -4.19 -26.23
N PHE A 719 -15.99 -3.39 -27.22
CA PHE A 719 -14.97 -2.37 -27.05
C PHE A 719 -15.38 -1.31 -26.02
N LYS A 720 -16.62 -0.79 -26.10
CA LYS A 720 -17.15 0.14 -25.10
C LYS A 720 -17.23 -0.50 -23.70
N GLU A 721 -17.70 -1.74 -23.58
CA GLU A 721 -17.75 -2.42 -22.27
C GLU A 721 -16.36 -2.75 -21.70
N VAL A 722 -15.38 -3.11 -22.54
CA VAL A 722 -13.98 -3.29 -22.15
C VAL A 722 -13.42 -1.97 -21.63
N MET A 723 -13.61 -0.86 -22.36
CA MET A 723 -13.22 0.47 -21.90
C MET A 723 -13.77 0.76 -20.50
N PHE A 724 -15.08 0.64 -20.28
CA PHE A 724 -15.68 0.92 -18.96
C PHE A 724 -15.24 -0.06 -17.86
N HIS A 725 -15.02 -1.34 -18.19
CA HIS A 725 -14.58 -2.34 -17.21
C HIS A 725 -13.13 -2.10 -16.77
N TYR A 726 -12.21 -1.91 -17.71
CA TYR A 726 -10.80 -1.71 -17.39
C TYR A 726 -10.50 -0.29 -16.89
N SER A 727 -11.21 0.75 -17.33
CA SER A 727 -11.11 2.09 -16.69
C SER A 727 -11.44 2.05 -15.21
N ALA A 728 -12.45 1.28 -14.78
CA ALA A 728 -12.75 1.13 -13.36
C ALA A 728 -11.67 0.34 -12.60
N LEU A 729 -11.05 -0.67 -13.21
CA LEU A 729 -9.93 -1.42 -12.60
C LEU A 729 -8.66 -0.56 -12.47
N PHE A 730 -8.33 0.23 -13.50
CA PHE A 730 -7.16 1.09 -13.48
C PHE A 730 -7.34 2.31 -12.56
N ASP A 731 -8.56 2.86 -12.44
CA ASP A 731 -8.91 3.87 -11.44
C ASP A 731 -8.79 3.33 -10.00
N ILE A 732 -9.14 2.05 -9.76
CA ILE A 732 -8.83 1.38 -8.49
C ILE A 732 -7.32 1.36 -8.25
N PHE A 733 -6.52 0.90 -9.22
CA PHE A 733 -5.06 0.78 -9.03
C PHE A 733 -4.40 2.15 -8.81
N GLU A 734 -4.78 3.19 -9.56
CA GLU A 734 -4.31 4.57 -9.37
C GLU A 734 -4.75 5.15 -8.01
N SER A 735 -5.93 4.76 -7.51
CA SER A 735 -6.43 5.23 -6.21
C SER A 735 -5.83 4.48 -5.02
N THR A 736 -5.35 3.25 -5.17
CA THR A 736 -5.04 2.32 -4.06
C THR A 736 -3.60 1.82 -3.99
N MET A 737 -2.78 2.05 -5.02
CA MET A 737 -1.38 1.61 -5.11
C MET A 737 -0.48 2.82 -5.44
N SER A 738 0.80 2.79 -5.04
CA SER A 738 1.74 3.88 -5.34
C SER A 738 2.09 3.91 -6.82
N LYS A 739 2.55 5.06 -7.31
CA LYS A 739 2.93 5.20 -8.72
C LYS A 739 4.20 4.42 -9.06
N GLU A 740 5.05 4.27 -8.07
CA GLU A 740 6.38 3.65 -8.08
C GLU A 740 6.33 2.12 -7.86
N ASP A 741 5.15 1.56 -7.54
CA ASP A 741 4.98 0.14 -7.25
C ASP A 741 5.17 -0.72 -8.51
N ASN A 742 6.28 -1.46 -8.58
CA ASN A 742 6.55 -2.37 -9.69
C ASN A 742 5.52 -3.50 -9.78
N GLU A 743 4.95 -3.94 -8.66
CA GLU A 743 3.87 -4.93 -8.61
C GLU A 743 2.54 -4.40 -9.19
N ARG A 744 2.29 -3.08 -9.15
CA ARG A 744 1.16 -2.44 -9.84
C ARG A 744 1.34 -2.53 -11.35
N LEU A 745 2.54 -2.18 -11.84
CA LEU A 745 2.87 -2.32 -13.27
C LEU A 745 2.74 -3.79 -13.72
N LEU A 746 3.07 -4.75 -12.85
CA LEU A 746 2.93 -6.17 -13.12
C LEU A 746 1.45 -6.61 -13.24
N LEU A 747 0.56 -6.12 -12.38
CA LEU A 747 -0.90 -6.31 -12.49
C LEU A 747 -1.43 -5.76 -13.82
N GLU A 748 -1.08 -4.52 -14.15
CA GLU A 748 -1.57 -3.85 -15.36
C GLU A 748 -1.02 -4.50 -16.64
N SER A 749 0.28 -4.75 -16.72
CA SER A 749 0.95 -5.18 -17.96
C SER A 749 0.95 -6.69 -18.22
N LYS A 750 0.95 -7.53 -17.18
CA LYS A 750 1.02 -8.99 -17.31
C LYS A 750 -0.28 -9.72 -16.99
N LEU A 751 -1.26 -9.07 -16.35
CA LEU A 751 -2.56 -9.67 -16.04
C LEU A 751 -3.71 -8.96 -16.77
N TYR A 752 -4.08 -7.74 -16.37
CA TYR A 752 -5.32 -7.10 -16.86
C TYR A 752 -5.22 -6.55 -18.30
N GLY A 753 -4.11 -5.93 -18.68
CA GLY A 753 -3.86 -5.44 -20.05
C GLY A 753 -3.94 -6.54 -21.11
N PRO A 754 -3.29 -7.71 -20.92
CA PRO A 754 -3.43 -8.89 -21.79
C PRO A 754 -4.88 -9.38 -21.95
N GLN A 755 -5.69 -9.32 -20.90
CA GLN A 755 -7.10 -9.70 -20.97
C GLN A 755 -7.91 -8.72 -21.83
N ALA A 756 -7.75 -7.41 -21.59
CA ALA A 756 -8.36 -6.37 -22.42
C ALA A 756 -7.96 -6.52 -23.89
N LEU A 757 -6.67 -6.77 -24.16
CA LEU A 757 -6.15 -7.03 -25.49
C LEU A 757 -6.83 -8.23 -26.15
N ASN A 758 -7.04 -9.35 -25.43
CA ASN A 758 -7.69 -10.53 -26.01
C ASN A 758 -9.15 -10.28 -26.43
N VAL A 759 -9.93 -9.54 -25.64
CA VAL A 759 -11.35 -9.23 -25.97
C VAL A 759 -11.48 -8.33 -27.21
N ILE A 760 -10.49 -7.45 -27.44
CA ILE A 760 -10.44 -6.50 -28.55
C ILE A 760 -9.84 -7.16 -29.80
N ALA A 761 -8.64 -7.72 -29.68
CA ALA A 761 -7.87 -8.20 -30.82
C ALA A 761 -8.48 -9.45 -31.45
N CYS A 762 -8.92 -10.42 -30.64
CA CYS A 762 -9.23 -11.76 -31.11
C CYS A 762 -10.71 -11.98 -31.41
N GLU A 763 -11.00 -12.98 -32.25
CA GLU A 763 -12.33 -13.53 -32.51
C GLU A 763 -12.34 -15.06 -32.44
N GLY A 764 -13.52 -15.67 -32.52
CA GLY A 764 -13.66 -17.13 -32.59
C GLY A 764 -12.98 -17.86 -31.43
N MET A 765 -12.22 -18.91 -31.73
CA MET A 765 -11.48 -19.73 -30.76
C MET A 765 -10.36 -18.96 -30.04
N GLU A 766 -9.76 -17.95 -30.68
CA GLU A 766 -8.62 -17.20 -30.13
C GLU A 766 -9.06 -16.17 -29.09
N ARG A 767 -10.34 -15.78 -29.09
CA ARG A 767 -10.93 -14.95 -28.05
C ARG A 767 -11.35 -15.84 -26.88
N VAL A 768 -10.49 -15.92 -25.87
CA VAL A 768 -10.69 -16.71 -24.65
C VAL A 768 -11.44 -15.93 -23.58
N GLU A 769 -11.15 -14.64 -23.46
CA GLU A 769 -11.78 -13.73 -22.48
C GLU A 769 -13.22 -13.40 -22.89
N ARG A 770 -14.19 -14.03 -22.22
CA ARG A 770 -15.63 -13.94 -22.57
C ARG A 770 -16.52 -13.76 -21.33
N PRO A 771 -16.34 -12.71 -20.49
CA PRO A 771 -17.18 -12.52 -19.31
C PRO A 771 -18.67 -12.34 -19.67
N GLU A 772 -19.51 -12.79 -18.75
CA GLU A 772 -20.98 -12.66 -18.77
C GLU A 772 -21.39 -11.98 -17.47
N SER A 773 -22.41 -11.11 -17.52
CA SER A 773 -22.93 -10.48 -16.30
C SER A 773 -23.49 -11.53 -15.34
N TYR A 774 -23.51 -11.23 -14.04
CA TYR A 774 -24.09 -12.16 -13.05
C TYR A 774 -25.57 -12.44 -13.29
N LYS A 775 -26.29 -11.56 -14.01
CA LYS A 775 -27.69 -11.77 -14.41
C LYS A 775 -27.82 -12.77 -15.57
N GLN A 776 -26.84 -12.86 -16.47
CA GLN A 776 -26.78 -13.93 -17.48
C GLN A 776 -26.46 -15.27 -16.80
N TRP A 777 -25.46 -15.29 -15.91
CA TRP A 777 -25.13 -16.47 -15.11
C TRP A 777 -26.27 -16.93 -14.19
N GLN A 778 -27.07 -16.01 -13.63
CA GLN A 778 -28.30 -16.34 -12.88
C GLN A 778 -29.22 -17.21 -13.73
N VAL A 779 -29.60 -16.72 -14.92
CA VAL A 779 -30.54 -17.41 -15.81
C VAL A 779 -29.96 -18.73 -16.30
N ARG A 780 -28.66 -18.77 -16.64
CA ARG A 780 -27.97 -19.97 -17.11
C ARG A 780 -27.92 -21.05 -16.02
N THR A 781 -27.55 -20.67 -14.80
CA THR A 781 -27.46 -21.59 -13.64
C THR A 781 -28.84 -22.11 -13.23
N GLN A 782 -29.87 -21.25 -13.20
CA GLN A 782 -31.26 -21.68 -12.96
C GLN A 782 -31.77 -22.67 -14.02
N ARG A 783 -31.51 -22.43 -15.31
CA ARG A 783 -31.88 -23.34 -16.41
C ARG A 783 -31.18 -24.70 -16.33
N ALA A 784 -30.02 -24.78 -15.69
CA ALA A 784 -29.31 -26.03 -15.45
C ALA A 784 -29.86 -26.85 -14.26
N GLY A 785 -30.95 -26.41 -13.62
CA GLY A 785 -31.58 -27.11 -12.51
C GLY A 785 -30.93 -26.80 -11.15
N PHE A 786 -30.74 -25.51 -10.86
CA PHE A 786 -30.23 -25.03 -9.58
C PHE A 786 -31.12 -23.92 -9.00
N GLU A 787 -31.30 -23.95 -7.68
CA GLU A 787 -31.85 -22.84 -6.90
C GLU A 787 -30.72 -22.04 -6.25
N GLN A 788 -30.93 -20.73 -6.09
CA GLN A 788 -29.94 -19.84 -5.50
C GLN A 788 -30.13 -19.73 -3.99
N VAL A 789 -29.12 -20.12 -3.23
CA VAL A 789 -29.14 -20.09 -1.76
C VAL A 789 -28.65 -18.74 -1.26
N GLY A 790 -29.43 -18.10 -0.41
CA GLY A 790 -29.04 -16.85 0.27
C GLY A 790 -27.89 -17.09 1.25
N LEU A 791 -26.87 -16.24 1.19
CA LEU A 791 -25.78 -16.20 2.17
C LEU A 791 -26.26 -15.63 3.52
N ASP A 792 -25.63 -16.06 4.61
CA ASP A 792 -26.01 -15.65 5.97
C ASP A 792 -25.90 -14.14 6.19
N ARG A 793 -26.98 -13.54 6.69
CA ARG A 793 -27.11 -12.09 6.87
C ARG A 793 -26.07 -11.51 7.84
N GLU A 794 -25.72 -12.23 8.91
CA GLU A 794 -24.73 -11.74 9.88
C GLU A 794 -23.31 -11.80 9.32
N LEU A 795 -22.97 -12.87 8.60
CA LEU A 795 -21.72 -12.96 7.83
C LEU A 795 -21.60 -11.81 6.82
N LEU A 796 -22.66 -11.52 6.05
CA LEU A 796 -22.66 -10.41 5.09
C LEU A 796 -22.57 -9.04 5.76
N ARG A 797 -23.22 -8.84 6.91
CA ARG A 797 -23.11 -7.61 7.70
C ARG A 797 -21.67 -7.38 8.16
N ARG A 798 -20.99 -8.43 8.66
CA ARG A 798 -19.57 -8.39 9.04
C ARG A 798 -18.68 -8.13 7.84
N ALA A 799 -18.89 -8.84 6.73
CA ALA A 799 -18.14 -8.67 5.49
C ALA A 799 -18.20 -7.22 4.97
N ARG A 800 -19.40 -6.63 4.90
CA ARG A 800 -19.58 -5.22 4.51
C ARG A 800 -18.93 -4.25 5.50
N ALA A 801 -18.99 -4.51 6.80
CA ALA A 801 -18.35 -3.69 7.82
C ALA A 801 -16.82 -3.72 7.71
N MET A 802 -16.21 -4.87 7.38
CA MET A 802 -14.77 -4.97 7.13
C MET A 802 -14.37 -4.16 5.89
N VAL A 803 -15.10 -4.28 4.78
CA VAL A 803 -14.82 -3.47 3.57
C VAL A 803 -14.86 -1.97 3.88
N LYS A 804 -15.91 -1.50 4.57
CA LYS A 804 -16.05 -0.07 4.95
C LYS A 804 -15.00 0.44 5.94
N ARG A 805 -14.33 -0.44 6.69
CA ARG A 805 -13.33 -0.07 7.70
C ARG A 805 -11.91 -0.14 7.18
N SER A 806 -11.62 -1.12 6.32
CA SER A 806 -10.27 -1.47 5.90
C SER A 806 -9.95 -1.04 4.47
N PHE A 807 -10.94 -0.58 3.70
CA PHE A 807 -10.76 -0.13 2.31
C PHE A 807 -11.39 1.24 2.08
N ARG A 808 -11.00 1.87 0.98
CA ARG A 808 -11.55 3.14 0.47
C ARG A 808 -13.08 3.14 0.40
N GLU A 809 -13.71 4.28 0.69
CA GLU A 809 -15.17 4.41 0.75
C GLU A 809 -15.86 4.21 -0.60
N GLU A 810 -15.12 4.38 -1.70
CA GLU A 810 -15.58 4.14 -3.07
C GLU A 810 -15.77 2.65 -3.39
N PHE A 811 -15.27 1.72 -2.56
CA PHE A 811 -15.56 0.28 -2.66
C PHE A 811 -16.93 -0.08 -2.06
N SER A 812 -17.62 -0.99 -2.74
CA SER A 812 -18.94 -1.51 -2.32
C SER A 812 -18.91 -3.03 -2.17
N TYR A 813 -19.68 -3.52 -1.19
CA TYR A 813 -19.88 -4.94 -0.89
C TYR A 813 -21.34 -5.15 -0.47
N ASP A 814 -22.19 -5.25 -1.48
CA ASP A 814 -23.64 -5.16 -1.35
C ASP A 814 -24.35 -6.42 -1.85
N VAL A 815 -25.68 -6.41 -1.89
CA VAL A 815 -26.50 -7.57 -2.20
C VAL A 815 -27.53 -7.19 -3.26
N ASP A 816 -27.58 -7.93 -4.38
CA ASP A 816 -28.68 -7.88 -5.37
C ASP A 816 -29.34 -9.27 -5.45
N GLY A 817 -30.58 -9.37 -4.97
CA GLY A 817 -31.25 -10.66 -4.77
C GLY A 817 -30.49 -11.53 -3.77
N ASN A 818 -30.04 -12.72 -4.20
CA ASN A 818 -29.15 -13.61 -3.44
C ASN A 818 -27.68 -13.57 -3.93
N TRP A 819 -27.33 -12.64 -4.84
CA TRP A 819 -25.93 -12.35 -5.15
C TRP A 819 -25.36 -11.36 -4.16
N VAL A 820 -24.09 -11.57 -3.80
CA VAL A 820 -23.26 -10.53 -3.21
C VAL A 820 -22.47 -9.88 -4.34
N VAL A 821 -22.64 -8.57 -4.50
CA VAL A 821 -22.06 -7.77 -5.58
C VAL A 821 -20.95 -6.87 -5.01
N GLN A 822 -19.85 -6.78 -5.75
CA GLN A 822 -18.67 -6.02 -5.37
C GLN A 822 -18.34 -5.02 -6.48
N GLY A 823 -18.06 -3.78 -6.10
CA GLY A 823 -17.95 -2.69 -7.07
C GLY A 823 -17.15 -1.50 -6.58
N TRP A 824 -16.96 -0.56 -7.49
CA TRP A 824 -16.16 0.65 -7.31
C TRP A 824 -16.87 1.85 -7.94
N LYS A 825 -16.99 2.96 -7.19
CA LYS A 825 -17.69 4.19 -7.60
C LYS A 825 -19.07 3.92 -8.26
N GLY A 826 -19.80 2.93 -7.72
CA GLY A 826 -21.12 2.51 -8.20
C GLY A 826 -21.14 1.47 -9.34
N ARG A 827 -20.02 1.16 -9.99
CA ARG A 827 -19.94 0.08 -11.01
C ARG A 827 -19.70 -1.27 -10.35
N ILE A 828 -20.59 -2.24 -10.58
CA ILE A 828 -20.41 -3.64 -10.15
C ILE A 828 -19.39 -4.31 -11.07
N LEU A 829 -18.28 -4.78 -10.51
CA LEU A 829 -17.18 -5.44 -11.24
C LEU A 829 -17.16 -6.95 -11.03
N TYR A 830 -17.61 -7.42 -9.87
CA TYR A 830 -17.58 -8.83 -9.50
C TYR A 830 -18.85 -9.21 -8.73
N ALA A 831 -19.28 -10.46 -8.82
CA ALA A 831 -20.38 -10.97 -8.02
C ALA A 831 -20.14 -12.41 -7.58
N ILE A 832 -20.61 -12.78 -6.40
CA ILE A 832 -20.47 -14.13 -5.81
C ILE A 832 -21.85 -14.66 -5.35
N SER A 833 -22.07 -15.96 -5.48
CA SER A 833 -23.34 -16.62 -5.13
C SER A 833 -23.18 -18.09 -4.75
N CYS A 834 -24.17 -18.63 -4.06
CA CYS A 834 -24.28 -20.03 -3.68
C CYS A 834 -25.53 -20.66 -4.30
N TRP A 835 -25.46 -21.95 -4.62
CA TRP A 835 -26.48 -22.68 -5.36
C TRP A 835 -26.66 -24.10 -4.83
N LYS A 836 -27.86 -24.66 -4.99
CA LYS A 836 -28.17 -26.07 -4.74
C LYS A 836 -28.86 -26.71 -5.95
N PRO A 837 -28.55 -27.97 -6.28
CA PRO A 837 -29.31 -28.71 -7.29
C PRO A 837 -30.79 -28.84 -6.91
N THR A 838 -31.70 -28.62 -7.86
CA THR A 838 -33.15 -28.85 -7.73
C THR A 838 -33.56 -30.22 -8.26
#